data_AF-A0A358EQ41-F1
#
_entry.id   AF-A0A358EQ41-F1
#
_cell.length_a   1.000
_cell.length_b   1.000
_cell.length_c   1.000
_cell.angle_alpha   90.00
_cell.angle_beta   90.00
_cell.angle_gamma   90.00
#
_symmetry.space_group_name_H-M   'P 1'
#
loop_
_entity.id
_entity.type
_entity.pdbx_description
1 polymer ?
#
loop_
_entity_poly.entity_id
_entity_poly.type
_entity_poly.pdbx_seq_one_letter_code
_entity_poly.pdbx_strand_id
1 'polypeptide(L)'
;MIKSVLVFLFLLSSCLLASENWPQFRGVNALGVSENKGLPEKWSVTENVVWKKEVPGRGWSSPVVWGKQIFITTVINEGQTEEPKKGLYFGGNRYRPPSGRHHWKVFCLNLDDGKLIWEKTAHTGIPKGPIHIKNSYASETPITDGERLYAYFGNQGLYCYSLEGEFLWKKQWPAYKTRYGWGLAASPVLHKGRLYIVNDNEEESFLVALDAETGKQIWRVEREGEKSNWSTPYVWENKLRTEIITPGTRKNRSYGLDGKLLYEFGGNSSITIATPYASHGLLYVTSGYVGDRKKPIFAIRPGAKGDISLNSDEDTNKHIAWCQRRAGPYNPSTIVYGDLLYVLLDRGLVGCYEAKTGKLVYGPERIVPRGGAFTSSPWAYDGKVFFLDENGVTYVLKAGRKFELLATNRLDPKKDMCMATPAIAGNKVLIRTDSQIYCISQEEKKPLEAKPKLGVIQLRKYKFEQAKKDMPYSLYVPKGYDKAKKYPLMVALHGLGSSHWQIIRYPGLTRLAEEHGYIVVAPMGYNSSGWYGSRGQSSRRSNPPNLGELSEKDVMNVLQIVRDEFSIDNKRIYLMGHSMGGGGTWHLGMKYPKIWAGLAPLAPAPPRNINDLVKIKDTPVIVVCGDRDGLVRAARMWVGRMKTLKMNYEYIEVKGGGHIRPAYQKLPEVYAFFEKHAKSIEK
;
A
#
# COMPACT_ATOMS: atom_id res chain seq x y z
N MET A 1 44.76 19.66 30.87
CA MET A 1 43.35 19.52 31.29
C MET A 1 42.47 20.20 30.24
N ILE A 2 41.29 19.63 30.00
CA ILE A 2 40.23 20.03 29.04
C ILE A 2 40.37 19.41 27.64
N LYS A 3 39.75 18.24 27.48
CA LYS A 3 39.39 17.60 26.20
C LYS A 3 38.10 18.26 25.69
N SER A 4 38.14 18.87 24.52
CA SER A 4 36.95 19.38 23.83
C SER A 4 36.40 18.30 22.89
N VAL A 5 35.26 17.71 23.26
CA VAL A 5 34.45 16.83 22.42
C VAL A 5 33.41 17.71 21.71
N LEU A 6 33.55 17.91 20.40
CA LEU A 6 32.50 18.50 19.56
C LEU A 6 31.47 17.41 19.25
N VAL A 7 30.30 17.50 19.89
CA VAL A 7 29.15 16.63 19.63
C VAL A 7 28.45 17.10 18.35
N PHE A 8 28.41 16.22 17.35
CA PHE A 8 27.64 16.39 16.13
C PHE A 8 26.14 16.20 16.46
N LEU A 9 25.36 17.28 16.43
CA LEU A 9 23.90 17.22 16.52
C LEU A 9 23.34 16.77 15.16
N PHE A 10 23.09 15.48 14.98
CA PHE A 10 22.23 14.98 13.90
C PHE A 10 20.78 15.28 14.26
N LEU A 11 20.23 16.37 13.73
CA LEU A 11 18.79 16.63 13.71
C LEU A 11 18.14 15.64 12.73
N LEU A 12 17.51 14.61 13.29
CA LEU A 12 16.57 13.70 12.61
C LEU A 12 15.41 14.52 12.04
N SER A 13 15.50 14.87 10.77
CA SER A 13 14.37 15.35 9.99
C SER A 13 13.53 14.13 9.58
N SER A 14 12.61 13.70 10.43
CA SER A 14 11.58 12.72 10.08
C SER A 14 10.62 13.34 9.07
N CYS A 15 10.92 13.20 7.78
CA CYS A 15 9.90 13.31 6.76
C CYS A 15 8.87 12.20 7.02
N LEU A 16 7.67 12.60 7.42
CA LEU A 16 6.46 11.76 7.45
C LEU A 16 6.23 11.16 6.06
N LEU A 17 6.83 9.99 5.82
CA LEU A 17 6.43 9.08 4.77
C LEU A 17 5.09 8.48 5.20
N ALA A 18 4.11 8.48 4.30
CA ALA A 18 2.90 7.67 4.47
C ALA A 18 3.31 6.25 4.90
N SER A 19 2.70 5.69 5.94
CA SER A 19 2.98 4.31 6.33
C SER A 19 2.57 3.41 5.16
N GLU A 20 3.57 2.88 4.46
CA GLU A 20 3.38 1.86 3.42
C GLU A 20 2.89 0.54 4.05
N ASN A 21 3.06 0.38 5.36
CA ASN A 21 2.81 -0.87 6.08
C ASN A 21 1.60 -0.77 7.00
N TRP A 22 0.90 -1.90 7.15
CA TRP A 22 -0.22 -2.14 8.05
C TRP A 22 -0.06 -3.53 8.68
N PRO A 23 0.87 -3.70 9.65
CA PRO A 23 1.45 -5.00 10.01
C PRO A 23 0.55 -5.91 10.85
N GLN A 24 -0.59 -5.41 11.35
CA GLN A 24 -1.46 -6.12 12.30
C GLN A 24 -2.89 -5.58 12.28
N PHE A 25 -3.78 -6.17 13.06
CA PHE A 25 -5.15 -5.69 13.26
C PHE A 25 -5.17 -4.21 13.67
N ARG A 26 -5.93 -3.39 12.94
CA ARG A 26 -6.00 -1.92 13.11
C ARG A 26 -4.65 -1.20 12.96
N GLY A 27 -3.69 -1.82 12.28
CA GLY A 27 -2.43 -1.20 11.88
C GLY A 27 -1.45 -0.96 13.02
N VAL A 28 -0.51 -0.06 12.80
CA VAL A 28 0.51 0.31 13.79
C VAL A 28 -0.19 0.76 15.09
N ASN A 29 0.26 0.23 16.23
CA ASN A 29 -0.30 0.50 17.56
C ASN A 29 -1.80 0.16 17.74
N ALA A 30 -2.42 -0.60 16.82
CA ALA A 30 -3.83 -1.00 16.86
C ALA A 30 -4.85 0.16 16.89
N LEU A 31 -4.46 1.33 16.40
CA LEU A 31 -5.26 2.56 16.48
C LEU A 31 -6.37 2.67 15.44
N GLY A 32 -6.19 2.07 14.26
CA GLY A 32 -7.09 2.26 13.12
C GLY A 32 -7.03 3.68 12.54
N VAL A 33 -5.95 4.41 12.79
CA VAL A 33 -5.74 5.78 12.29
C VAL A 33 -4.61 5.77 11.27
N SER A 34 -4.79 6.51 10.17
CA SER A 34 -3.75 6.77 9.18
C SER A 34 -3.53 8.27 8.99
N GLU A 35 -2.28 8.67 8.82
CA GLU A 35 -1.87 10.02 8.43
C GLU A 35 -1.44 10.07 6.95
N ASN A 36 -1.70 8.99 6.20
CA ASN A 36 -1.35 8.91 4.79
C ASN A 36 -2.20 9.90 3.98
N LYS A 37 -1.60 10.44 2.92
CA LYS A 37 -2.24 11.43 2.04
C LYS A 37 -2.86 10.75 0.82
N GLY A 38 -3.86 11.39 0.23
CA GLY A 38 -4.48 10.95 -1.02
C GLY A 38 -5.37 9.71 -0.86
N LEU A 39 -5.84 9.46 0.36
CA LEU A 39 -6.76 8.36 0.63
C LEU A 39 -8.17 8.68 0.09
N PRO A 40 -8.90 7.68 -0.43
CA PRO A 40 -10.22 7.86 -1.02
C PRO A 40 -11.27 8.31 -0.01
N GLU A 41 -11.98 9.39 -0.29
CA GLU A 41 -13.18 9.73 0.49
C GLU A 41 -14.44 9.02 -0.03
N LYS A 42 -14.53 8.85 -1.35
CA LYS A 42 -15.70 8.29 -2.04
C LYS A 42 -15.31 7.06 -2.84
N TRP A 43 -16.18 6.06 -2.86
CA TRP A 43 -16.04 4.86 -3.68
C TRP A 43 -17.39 4.15 -3.83
N SER A 44 -17.45 3.25 -4.81
CA SER A 44 -18.59 2.36 -5.01
C SER A 44 -18.09 0.98 -5.42
N VAL A 45 -18.97 0.16 -5.99
CA VAL A 45 -18.59 -1.14 -6.59
C VAL A 45 -17.57 -0.97 -7.73
N THR A 46 -17.55 0.19 -8.38
CA THR A 46 -16.70 0.48 -9.55
C THR A 46 -15.88 1.77 -9.42
N GLU A 47 -16.38 2.78 -8.71
CA GLU A 47 -15.69 4.05 -8.51
C GLU A 47 -14.54 3.90 -7.52
N ASN A 48 -13.35 4.41 -7.88
CA ASN A 48 -12.13 4.38 -7.06
C ASN A 48 -11.68 2.98 -6.65
N VAL A 49 -12.14 1.94 -7.34
CA VAL A 49 -11.68 0.56 -7.18
C VAL A 49 -10.53 0.30 -8.17
N VAL A 50 -9.31 0.20 -7.66
CA VAL A 50 -8.11 -0.11 -8.46
C VAL A 50 -8.19 -1.53 -8.99
N TRP A 51 -8.53 -2.46 -8.10
CA TRP A 51 -8.77 -3.85 -8.42
C TRP A 51 -9.66 -4.47 -7.33
N LYS A 52 -10.29 -5.58 -7.67
CA LYS A 52 -10.94 -6.47 -6.71
C LYS A 52 -10.60 -7.92 -7.05
N LYS A 53 -10.52 -8.78 -6.03
CA LYS A 53 -10.11 -10.17 -6.17
C LYS A 53 -10.99 -11.07 -5.33
N GLU A 54 -11.52 -12.13 -5.94
CA GLU A 54 -12.19 -13.22 -5.21
C GLU A 54 -11.18 -13.99 -4.36
N VAL A 55 -11.57 -14.29 -3.13
CA VAL A 55 -10.79 -15.03 -2.14
C VAL A 55 -11.52 -16.35 -1.86
N PRO A 56 -10.93 -17.51 -2.20
CA PRO A 56 -11.57 -18.79 -1.93
C PRO A 56 -11.84 -19.04 -0.44
N GLY A 57 -12.93 -19.74 -0.14
CA GLY A 57 -13.32 -20.06 1.22
C GLY A 57 -13.95 -18.89 1.97
N ARG A 58 -13.81 -18.89 3.30
CA ARG A 58 -14.31 -17.84 4.19
C ARG A 58 -13.27 -17.47 5.24
N GLY A 59 -13.11 -16.17 5.51
CA GLY A 59 -12.26 -15.68 6.60
C GLY A 59 -12.62 -14.27 7.03
N TRP A 60 -12.50 -13.99 8.33
CA TRP A 60 -12.78 -12.66 8.92
C TRP A 60 -11.52 -11.88 9.32
N SER A 61 -10.34 -12.44 9.06
CA SER A 61 -9.09 -11.75 9.31
C SER A 61 -8.97 -10.47 8.50
N SER A 62 -8.55 -9.40 9.16
CA SER A 62 -8.29 -8.12 8.51
C SER A 62 -7.06 -8.24 7.61
N PRO A 63 -6.99 -7.52 6.47
CA PRO A 63 -5.78 -7.52 5.65
C PRO A 63 -4.58 -6.97 6.45
N VAL A 64 -3.42 -7.59 6.26
CA VAL A 64 -2.14 -7.07 6.72
C VAL A 64 -1.28 -6.71 5.52
N VAL A 65 -0.58 -5.59 5.58
CA VAL A 65 0.24 -5.08 4.47
C VAL A 65 1.67 -4.86 4.92
N TRP A 66 2.63 -5.36 4.14
CA TRP A 66 4.04 -5.01 4.27
C TRP A 66 4.66 -4.80 2.89
N GLY A 67 5.15 -3.59 2.63
CA GLY A 67 5.55 -3.13 1.30
C GLY A 67 4.41 -3.31 0.30
N LYS A 68 4.64 -4.15 -0.72
CA LYS A 68 3.66 -4.47 -1.77
C LYS A 68 2.91 -5.78 -1.55
N GLN A 69 3.03 -6.39 -0.38
CA GLN A 69 2.43 -7.69 -0.07
C GLN A 69 1.25 -7.53 0.87
N ILE A 70 0.12 -8.13 0.51
CA ILE A 70 -1.09 -8.21 1.32
C ILE A 70 -1.22 -9.65 1.82
N PHE A 71 -1.31 -9.83 3.13
CA PHE A 71 -1.50 -11.12 3.77
C PHE A 71 -2.91 -11.24 4.33
N ILE A 72 -3.58 -12.34 4.00
CA ILE A 72 -4.91 -12.70 4.53
C ILE A 72 -4.98 -14.19 4.85
N THR A 73 -5.81 -14.56 5.83
CA THR A 73 -6.10 -15.95 6.18
C THR A 73 -7.53 -16.33 5.82
N THR A 74 -7.76 -17.56 5.35
CA THR A 74 -9.09 -18.07 4.96
C THR A 74 -9.20 -19.57 5.23
N VAL A 75 -10.41 -20.09 5.32
CA VAL A 75 -10.68 -21.52 5.38
C VAL A 75 -11.55 -21.95 4.20
N ILE A 76 -11.06 -22.93 3.44
CA ILE A 76 -11.82 -23.58 2.36
C ILE A 76 -12.40 -24.88 2.91
N ASN A 77 -13.71 -25.06 2.79
CA ASN A 77 -14.42 -26.31 3.13
C ASN A 77 -14.64 -27.13 1.85
N GLU A 78 -14.35 -28.44 1.87
CA GLU A 78 -14.64 -29.37 0.76
C GLU A 78 -16.14 -29.69 0.62
N GLY A 79 -16.96 -29.41 1.65
CA GLY A 79 -18.40 -29.59 1.65
C GLY A 79 -19.20 -28.33 1.31
N GLN A 80 -20.52 -28.40 1.46
CA GLN A 80 -21.40 -27.25 1.28
C GLN A 80 -21.10 -26.17 2.33
N THR A 81 -20.85 -24.95 1.87
CA THR A 81 -20.64 -23.79 2.74
C THR A 81 -21.99 -23.12 3.02
N GLU A 82 -22.34 -22.91 4.29
CA GLU A 82 -23.54 -22.16 4.68
C GLU A 82 -23.42 -20.71 4.21
N GLU A 83 -24.43 -20.17 3.54
CA GLU A 83 -24.47 -18.75 3.16
C GLU A 83 -24.28 -17.82 4.37
N PRO A 84 -23.50 -16.74 4.22
CA PRO A 84 -23.25 -15.81 5.31
C PRO A 84 -24.54 -15.05 5.62
N LYS A 85 -24.95 -15.09 6.89
CA LYS A 85 -26.06 -14.27 7.39
C LYS A 85 -25.46 -12.97 7.90
N LYS A 86 -26.18 -11.85 7.72
CA LYS A 86 -25.83 -10.52 8.22
C LYS A 86 -26.67 -10.21 9.46
N GLY A 87 -26.12 -9.50 10.44
CA GLY A 87 -26.87 -9.04 11.60
C GLY A 87 -26.17 -9.16 12.96
N LEU A 88 -26.90 -8.66 13.97
CA LEU A 88 -26.64 -8.96 15.36
C LEU A 88 -27.40 -10.24 15.75
N TYR A 89 -26.70 -11.20 16.35
CA TYR A 89 -27.27 -12.50 16.69
C TYR A 89 -27.58 -12.61 18.19
N PHE A 90 -28.79 -13.05 18.50
CA PHE A 90 -29.16 -13.59 19.80
C PHE A 90 -29.38 -15.10 19.62
N GLY A 91 -28.29 -15.86 19.64
CA GLY A 91 -28.21 -17.22 19.10
C GLY A 91 -27.10 -17.30 18.05
N GLY A 92 -27.20 -18.22 17.09
CA GLY A 92 -26.14 -18.44 16.07
C GLY A 92 -25.10 -19.49 16.46
N ASN A 93 -25.38 -20.23 17.53
CA ASN A 93 -24.58 -21.36 18.01
C ASN A 93 -24.64 -22.49 16.99
N ARG A 94 -23.49 -23.09 16.69
CA ARG A 94 -23.44 -24.41 16.06
C ARG A 94 -23.04 -25.40 17.15
N TYR A 95 -23.88 -26.39 17.42
CA TYR A 95 -23.61 -27.35 18.49
C TYR A 95 -22.75 -28.53 18.03
N ARG A 96 -22.60 -28.70 16.71
CA ARG A 96 -21.79 -29.76 16.10
C ARG A 96 -20.74 -29.14 15.19
N PRO A 97 -19.48 -29.62 15.23
CA PRO A 97 -18.50 -29.25 14.22
C PRO A 97 -18.97 -29.75 12.83
N PRO A 98 -18.58 -29.06 11.75
CA PRO A 98 -18.81 -29.57 10.40
C PRO A 98 -18.02 -30.86 10.19
N SER A 99 -18.58 -31.79 9.42
CA SER A 99 -17.96 -33.09 9.10
C SER A 99 -17.02 -33.04 7.90
N GLY A 100 -17.14 -32.00 7.06
CA GLY A 100 -16.29 -31.82 5.88
C GLY A 100 -14.85 -31.48 6.24
N ARG A 101 -13.91 -31.91 5.39
CA ARG A 101 -12.51 -31.52 5.50
C ARG A 101 -12.34 -30.04 5.16
N HIS A 102 -11.52 -29.35 5.94
CA HIS A 102 -11.24 -27.93 5.81
C HIS A 102 -9.75 -27.72 5.54
N HIS A 103 -9.42 -26.69 4.78
CA HIS A 103 -8.05 -26.24 4.51
C HIS A 103 -7.87 -24.82 5.05
N TRP A 104 -7.04 -24.69 6.07
CA TRP A 104 -6.63 -23.40 6.61
C TRP A 104 -5.50 -22.83 5.77
N LYS A 105 -5.76 -21.71 5.11
CA LYS A 105 -4.88 -21.15 4.09
C LYS A 105 -4.43 -19.73 4.43
N VAL A 106 -3.23 -19.43 3.98
CA VAL A 106 -2.60 -18.11 4.01
C VAL A 106 -2.36 -17.68 2.57
N PHE A 107 -2.85 -16.50 2.21
CA PHE A 107 -2.69 -15.92 0.88
C PHE A 107 -1.80 -14.69 0.97
N CYS A 108 -0.89 -14.55 0.01
CA CYS A 108 -0.14 -13.33 -0.24
C CYS A 108 -0.54 -12.77 -1.60
N LEU A 109 -1.08 -11.55 -1.63
CA LEU A 109 -1.48 -10.85 -2.85
C LEU A 109 -0.57 -9.63 -3.07
N ASN A 110 -0.42 -9.20 -4.33
CA ASN A 110 0.25 -7.97 -4.66
C ASN A 110 -0.67 -6.76 -4.44
N LEU A 111 -0.18 -5.72 -3.76
CA LEU A 111 -0.94 -4.52 -3.43
C LEU A 111 -1.34 -3.68 -4.65
N ASP A 112 -0.52 -3.69 -5.71
CA ASP A 112 -0.73 -2.83 -6.88
C ASP A 112 -1.77 -3.41 -7.84
N ASP A 113 -1.81 -4.74 -8.01
CA ASP A 113 -2.67 -5.39 -9.02
C ASP A 113 -3.55 -6.54 -8.50
N GLY A 114 -3.47 -6.88 -7.22
CA GLY A 114 -4.28 -7.92 -6.59
C GLY A 114 -3.94 -9.35 -7.02
N LYS A 115 -2.85 -9.55 -7.79
CA LYS A 115 -2.44 -10.89 -8.21
C LYS A 115 -1.93 -11.70 -7.03
N LEU A 116 -2.21 -13.00 -7.06
CA LEU A 116 -1.65 -13.96 -6.12
C LEU A 116 -0.13 -14.03 -6.32
N ILE A 117 0.61 -13.78 -5.24
CA ILE A 117 2.07 -13.98 -5.19
C ILE A 117 2.34 -15.42 -4.77
N TRP A 118 1.75 -15.85 -3.66
CA TRP A 118 1.83 -17.23 -3.19
C TRP A 118 0.63 -17.58 -2.30
N GLU A 119 0.39 -18.89 -2.17
CA GLU A 119 -0.62 -19.47 -1.30
C GLU A 119 0.02 -20.62 -0.51
N LYS A 120 -0.31 -20.73 0.79
CA LYS A 120 0.17 -21.82 1.64
C LYS A 120 -0.99 -22.41 2.44
N THR A 121 -1.02 -23.73 2.55
CA THR A 121 -1.95 -24.46 3.41
C THR A 121 -1.27 -24.72 4.76
N ALA A 122 -1.71 -24.03 5.80
CA ALA A 122 -1.21 -24.18 7.16
C ALA A 122 -1.66 -25.51 7.79
N HIS A 123 -2.93 -25.87 7.57
CA HIS A 123 -3.50 -27.11 8.08
C HIS A 123 -4.57 -27.66 7.15
N THR A 124 -4.71 -28.98 7.12
CA THR A 124 -5.84 -29.68 6.49
C THR A 124 -6.38 -30.70 7.47
N GLY A 125 -7.69 -30.70 7.69
CA GLY A 125 -8.33 -31.60 8.64
C GLY A 125 -9.80 -31.28 8.87
N ILE A 126 -10.47 -32.09 9.68
CA ILE A 126 -11.83 -31.81 10.14
C ILE A 126 -11.74 -30.84 11.34
N PRO A 127 -12.56 -29.78 11.40
CA PRO A 127 -12.54 -28.88 12.55
C PRO A 127 -12.80 -29.61 13.87
N LYS A 128 -11.93 -29.36 14.86
CA LYS A 128 -11.94 -30.06 16.16
C LYS A 128 -13.02 -29.59 17.13
N GLY A 129 -13.73 -28.51 16.79
CA GLY A 129 -14.81 -27.95 17.58
C GLY A 129 -15.70 -27.08 16.70
N PRO A 130 -16.94 -26.80 17.12
CA PRO A 130 -17.84 -25.94 16.37
C PRO A 130 -17.44 -24.44 16.46
N ILE A 131 -18.17 -23.61 15.72
CA ILE A 131 -18.03 -22.15 15.69
C ILE A 131 -19.38 -21.42 15.69
N HIS A 132 -19.39 -20.21 16.24
CA HIS A 132 -20.50 -19.27 16.10
C HIS A 132 -20.62 -18.77 14.65
N ILE A 133 -21.81 -18.28 14.24
CA ILE A 133 -22.00 -17.72 12.88
C ILE A 133 -21.11 -16.51 12.56
N LYS A 134 -20.63 -15.80 13.57
CA LYS A 134 -19.65 -14.70 13.44
C LYS A 134 -18.19 -15.15 13.39
N ASN A 135 -17.92 -16.45 13.38
CA ASN A 135 -16.57 -17.00 13.28
C ASN A 135 -16.42 -17.77 11.95
N SER A 136 -15.20 -17.90 11.43
CA SER A 136 -14.90 -18.55 10.15
C SER A 136 -13.83 -19.64 10.23
N TYR A 137 -13.36 -20.01 11.43
CA TYR A 137 -12.11 -20.77 11.66
C TYR A 137 -10.83 -20.05 11.16
N ALA A 138 -10.94 -18.83 10.65
CA ALA A 138 -9.85 -17.92 10.27
C ALA A 138 -10.26 -16.49 10.63
N SER A 139 -10.62 -16.29 11.90
CA SER A 139 -11.11 -15.00 12.41
C SER A 139 -9.97 -14.12 12.88
N GLU A 140 -8.90 -14.75 13.36
CA GLU A 140 -7.67 -14.12 13.83
C GLU A 140 -6.92 -13.46 12.67
N THR A 141 -6.54 -12.20 12.87
CA THR A 141 -5.74 -11.43 11.91
C THR A 141 -4.28 -11.88 11.98
N PRO A 142 -3.63 -12.24 10.85
CA PRO A 142 -2.20 -12.53 10.86
C PRO A 142 -1.41 -11.27 11.24
N ILE A 143 -0.13 -11.42 11.60
CA ILE A 143 0.75 -10.27 11.87
C ILE A 143 2.12 -10.47 11.23
N THR A 144 2.86 -9.40 11.01
CA THR A 144 4.21 -9.45 10.45
C THR A 144 5.16 -8.47 11.13
N ASP A 145 6.43 -8.86 11.28
CA ASP A 145 7.54 -8.01 11.72
C ASP A 145 8.31 -7.39 10.54
N GLY A 146 7.92 -7.72 9.30
CA GLY A 146 8.60 -7.34 8.07
C GLY A 146 9.63 -8.32 7.55
N GLU A 147 9.88 -9.41 8.28
CA GLU A 147 10.75 -10.52 7.88
C GLU A 147 9.96 -11.84 7.84
N ARG A 148 9.04 -11.99 8.80
CA ARG A 148 8.24 -13.17 9.08
C ARG A 148 6.76 -12.79 9.13
N LEU A 149 5.93 -13.73 8.70
CA LEU A 149 4.48 -13.68 8.79
C LEU A 149 4.00 -14.75 9.77
N TYR A 150 3.13 -14.35 10.70
CA TYR A 150 2.55 -15.22 11.72
C TYR A 150 1.05 -15.35 11.50
N ALA A 151 0.59 -16.55 11.13
CA ALA A 151 -0.81 -16.88 10.92
C ALA A 151 -1.30 -17.77 12.06
N TYR A 152 -2.20 -17.24 12.90
CA TYR A 152 -2.82 -17.96 14.00
C TYR A 152 -4.23 -18.42 13.61
N PHE A 153 -4.57 -19.67 13.92
CA PHE A 153 -5.87 -20.28 13.60
C PHE A 153 -6.49 -20.95 14.83
N GLY A 154 -6.51 -20.24 15.96
CA GLY A 154 -7.15 -20.72 17.19
C GLY A 154 -6.69 -22.12 17.59
N ASN A 155 -7.65 -23.04 17.66
CA ASN A 155 -7.45 -24.45 18.02
C ASN A 155 -6.59 -25.27 17.02
N GLN A 156 -6.21 -24.71 15.87
CA GLN A 156 -5.27 -25.37 14.94
C GLN A 156 -3.81 -25.00 15.21
N GLY A 157 -3.58 -23.84 15.83
CA GLY A 157 -2.25 -23.36 16.21
C GLY A 157 -1.75 -22.18 15.37
N LEU A 158 -0.48 -21.85 15.60
CA LEU A 158 0.27 -20.74 15.02
C LEU A 158 1.28 -21.26 14.00
N TYR A 159 1.35 -20.60 12.86
CA TYR A 159 2.21 -20.96 11.74
C TYR A 159 3.04 -19.74 11.32
N CYS A 160 4.34 -19.92 11.20
CA CYS A 160 5.28 -18.88 10.79
C CYS A 160 5.83 -19.15 9.40
N TYR A 161 5.85 -18.12 8.58
CA TYR A 161 6.40 -18.13 7.22
C TYR A 161 7.37 -16.96 7.03
N SER A 162 8.30 -17.05 6.08
CA SER A 162 8.95 -15.85 5.53
C SER A 162 7.94 -15.03 4.71
N LEU A 163 8.28 -13.78 4.36
CA LEU A 163 7.42 -12.98 3.48
C LEU A 163 7.28 -13.57 2.06
N GLU A 164 8.23 -14.40 1.64
CA GLU A 164 8.21 -15.15 0.37
C GLU A 164 7.36 -16.43 0.47
N GLY A 165 6.82 -16.74 1.65
CA GLY A 165 5.94 -17.88 1.88
C GLY A 165 6.67 -19.18 2.24
N GLU A 166 7.95 -19.13 2.57
CA GLU A 166 8.68 -20.30 3.07
C GLU A 166 8.25 -20.64 4.49
N PHE A 167 7.90 -21.89 4.75
CA PHE A 167 7.51 -22.32 6.09
C PHE A 167 8.72 -22.34 7.02
N LEU A 168 8.62 -21.68 8.17
CA LEU A 168 9.72 -21.59 9.14
C LEU A 168 9.48 -22.49 10.34
N TRP A 169 8.35 -22.34 11.02
CA TRP A 169 7.99 -23.15 12.18
C TRP A 169 6.48 -23.10 12.46
N LYS A 170 6.02 -24.00 13.34
CA LYS A 170 4.65 -23.97 13.88
C LYS A 170 4.63 -24.27 15.38
N LYS A 171 3.62 -23.73 16.07
CA LYS A 171 3.31 -24.03 17.48
C LYS A 171 1.84 -24.43 17.59
N GLN A 172 1.57 -25.60 18.17
CA GLN A 172 0.22 -26.11 18.39
C GLN A 172 -0.01 -26.36 19.88
N TRP A 173 -1.27 -26.38 20.27
CA TRP A 173 -1.76 -26.73 21.61
C TRP A 173 -3.05 -27.55 21.47
N PRO A 174 -3.55 -28.17 22.55
CA PRO A 174 -4.83 -28.85 22.54
C PRO A 174 -5.95 -27.95 22.01
N ALA A 175 -6.95 -28.56 21.37
CA ALA A 175 -8.15 -27.84 20.99
C ALA A 175 -9.05 -27.72 22.23
N TYR A 176 -9.21 -26.51 22.73
CA TYR A 176 -9.99 -26.26 23.93
C TYR A 176 -11.45 -25.93 23.60
N LYS A 177 -12.35 -26.33 24.49
CA LYS A 177 -13.77 -25.96 24.41
C LYS A 177 -13.93 -24.47 24.67
N THR A 178 -14.81 -23.85 23.89
CA THR A 178 -15.18 -22.44 24.05
C THR A 178 -16.65 -22.31 24.42
N ARG A 179 -17.02 -21.18 25.02
CA ARG A 179 -18.40 -20.85 25.42
C ARG A 179 -19.37 -21.15 24.28
N TYR A 180 -20.34 -22.04 24.54
CA TYR A 180 -21.34 -22.52 23.57
C TYR A 180 -20.77 -23.00 22.21
N GLY A 181 -19.49 -23.37 22.16
CA GLY A 181 -18.85 -23.75 20.90
C GLY A 181 -18.63 -22.59 19.92
N TRP A 182 -18.37 -21.38 20.41
CA TRP A 182 -18.24 -20.20 19.56
C TRP A 182 -16.91 -20.05 18.81
N GLY A 183 -15.89 -20.81 19.19
CA GLY A 183 -14.55 -20.74 18.63
C GLY A 183 -13.73 -19.58 19.20
N LEU A 184 -12.46 -19.50 18.79
CA LEU A 184 -11.50 -18.46 19.19
C LEU A 184 -11.42 -17.36 18.11
N ALA A 185 -10.97 -16.16 18.49
CA ALA A 185 -10.78 -15.05 17.55
C ALA A 185 -9.71 -14.01 17.98
N ALA A 186 -9.09 -14.15 19.16
CA ALA A 186 -8.04 -13.23 19.59
C ALA A 186 -6.80 -13.39 18.69
N SER A 187 -6.33 -12.29 18.11
CA SER A 187 -5.17 -12.29 17.21
C SER A 187 -3.85 -12.31 18.02
N PRO A 188 -2.73 -12.79 17.46
CA PRO A 188 -1.43 -12.63 18.09
C PRO A 188 -1.01 -11.15 18.08
N VAL A 189 -0.09 -10.77 18.97
CA VAL A 189 0.63 -9.49 18.89
C VAL A 189 2.13 -9.69 19.02
N LEU A 190 2.89 -8.85 18.34
CA LEU A 190 4.35 -8.89 18.30
C LEU A 190 4.94 -7.68 19.04
N HIS A 191 5.96 -7.91 19.85
CA HIS A 191 6.79 -6.85 20.38
C HIS A 191 8.23 -7.32 20.58
N LYS A 192 9.19 -6.64 19.92
CA LYS A 192 10.65 -6.84 20.06
C LYS A 192 11.07 -8.32 20.04
N GLY A 193 10.71 -9.04 18.97
CA GLY A 193 11.07 -10.44 18.77
C GLY A 193 10.29 -11.44 19.63
N ARG A 194 9.20 -11.01 20.28
CA ARG A 194 8.32 -11.90 21.05
C ARG A 194 6.89 -11.82 20.53
N LEU A 195 6.23 -12.98 20.48
CA LEU A 195 4.82 -13.12 20.17
C LEU A 195 4.04 -13.37 21.45
N TYR A 196 2.92 -12.67 21.60
CA TYR A 196 1.99 -12.85 22.71
C TYR A 196 0.65 -13.33 22.18
N ILE A 197 0.15 -14.41 22.77
CA ILE A 197 -1.12 -15.03 22.38
C ILE A 197 -1.97 -15.24 23.63
N VAL A 198 -3.20 -14.73 23.56
CA VAL A 198 -4.25 -15.04 24.53
C VAL A 198 -5.14 -16.12 23.94
N ASN A 199 -5.33 -17.19 24.70
CA ASN A 199 -6.32 -18.21 24.41
C ASN A 199 -7.23 -18.32 25.62
N ASP A 200 -8.30 -17.52 25.62
CA ASP A 200 -9.35 -17.59 26.62
C ASP A 200 -10.39 -18.62 26.20
N ASN A 201 -10.58 -19.65 27.00
CA ASN A 201 -11.42 -20.82 26.71
C ASN A 201 -12.11 -21.34 27.99
N GLU A 202 -12.85 -22.44 27.90
CA GLU A 202 -13.63 -22.95 29.03
C GLU A 202 -12.86 -23.91 29.94
N GLU A 203 -11.66 -24.32 29.55
CA GLU A 203 -10.89 -25.38 30.23
C GLU A 203 -9.65 -24.80 30.89
N GLU A 204 -8.76 -24.19 30.11
CA GLU A 204 -7.43 -23.74 30.51
C GLU A 204 -7.09 -22.41 29.79
N SER A 205 -7.64 -21.29 30.26
CA SER A 205 -7.37 -19.97 29.68
C SER A 205 -5.94 -19.52 29.98
N PHE A 206 -5.19 -19.07 28.97
CA PHE A 206 -3.78 -18.68 29.15
C PHE A 206 -3.35 -17.47 28.32
N LEU A 207 -2.27 -16.82 28.79
CA LEU A 207 -1.41 -15.91 28.01
C LEU A 207 -0.04 -16.59 27.85
N VAL A 208 0.45 -16.69 26.63
CA VAL A 208 1.76 -17.28 26.31
C VAL A 208 2.65 -16.29 25.59
N ALA A 209 3.94 -16.29 25.94
CA ALA A 209 4.98 -15.60 25.18
C ALA A 209 5.85 -16.62 24.44
N LEU A 210 6.01 -16.40 23.14
CA LEU A 210 6.87 -17.20 22.28
C LEU A 210 8.01 -16.34 21.74
N ASP A 211 9.16 -16.95 21.56
CA ASP A 211 10.24 -16.40 20.76
C ASP A 211 9.78 -16.35 19.29
N ALA A 212 9.84 -15.17 18.66
CA ALA A 212 9.24 -14.95 17.35
C ALA A 212 10.06 -15.59 16.21
N GLU A 213 11.34 -15.84 16.43
CA GLU A 213 12.22 -16.48 15.44
C GLU A 213 12.06 -18.00 15.44
N THR A 214 11.90 -18.61 16.63
CA THR A 214 11.96 -20.07 16.79
C THR A 214 10.62 -20.72 17.15
N GLY A 215 9.62 -19.92 17.58
CA GLY A 215 8.34 -20.42 18.08
C GLY A 215 8.42 -21.12 19.45
N LYS A 216 9.59 -21.12 20.09
CA LYS A 216 9.79 -21.70 21.42
C LYS A 216 9.05 -20.89 22.47
N GLN A 217 8.42 -21.58 23.40
CA GLN A 217 7.75 -20.93 24.53
C GLN A 217 8.79 -20.35 25.49
N ILE A 218 8.69 -19.05 25.75
CA ILE A 218 9.53 -18.36 26.73
C ILE A 218 8.89 -18.51 28.11
N TRP A 219 7.60 -18.20 28.21
CA TRP A 219 6.81 -18.37 29.42
C TRP A 219 5.33 -18.52 29.06
N ARG A 220 4.55 -19.02 30.01
CA ARG A 220 3.10 -19.12 29.94
C ARG A 220 2.53 -18.80 31.32
N VAL A 221 1.43 -18.05 31.35
CA VAL A 221 0.67 -17.78 32.56
C VAL A 221 -0.78 -18.21 32.37
N GLU A 222 -1.28 -18.95 33.34
CA GLU A 222 -2.70 -19.30 33.42
C GLU A 222 -3.50 -18.08 33.84
N ARG A 223 -4.59 -17.82 33.14
CA ARG A 223 -5.52 -16.72 33.40
C ARG A 223 -6.62 -17.25 34.30
N GLU A 224 -6.25 -17.54 35.54
CA GLU A 224 -7.10 -18.28 36.48
C GLU A 224 -8.52 -17.70 36.58
N GLY A 225 -9.48 -18.62 36.44
CA GLY A 225 -10.90 -18.31 36.50
C GLY A 225 -11.46 -17.50 35.32
N GLU A 226 -10.63 -17.07 34.36
CA GLU A 226 -11.09 -16.44 33.12
C GLU A 226 -11.62 -17.50 32.16
N LYS A 227 -12.72 -17.17 31.48
CA LYS A 227 -13.40 -18.05 30.52
C LYS A 227 -13.38 -17.43 29.13
N SER A 228 -14.06 -18.03 28.15
CA SER A 228 -13.94 -17.61 26.75
C SER A 228 -14.17 -16.10 26.55
N ASN A 229 -13.20 -15.46 25.89
CA ASN A 229 -13.23 -14.08 25.42
C ASN A 229 -12.53 -14.00 24.05
N TRP A 230 -12.72 -12.89 23.34
CA TRP A 230 -12.25 -12.74 21.95
C TRP A 230 -11.38 -11.51 21.73
N SER A 231 -10.99 -10.82 22.80
CA SER A 231 -10.17 -9.62 22.71
C SER A 231 -8.70 -9.97 22.42
N THR A 232 -8.18 -9.38 21.35
CA THR A 232 -6.74 -9.40 21.04
C THR A 232 -5.96 -8.70 22.16
N PRO A 233 -4.87 -9.29 22.70
CA PRO A 233 -4.02 -8.61 23.68
C PRO A 233 -3.40 -7.34 23.11
N TYR A 234 -2.98 -6.42 23.96
CA TYR A 234 -2.34 -5.18 23.54
C TYR A 234 -1.03 -4.94 24.29
N VAL A 235 0.05 -4.65 23.57
CA VAL A 235 1.31 -4.25 24.20
C VAL A 235 1.30 -2.74 24.36
N TRP A 236 1.15 -2.28 25.60
CA TRP A 236 1.13 -0.86 25.94
C TRP A 236 2.51 -0.38 26.35
N GLU A 237 3.20 0.30 25.44
CA GLU A 237 4.39 1.08 25.75
C GLU A 237 3.99 2.44 26.32
N ASN A 238 4.17 2.62 27.62
CA ASN A 238 3.86 3.88 28.29
C ASN A 238 5.14 4.52 28.86
N LYS A 239 5.01 5.75 29.38
CA LYS A 239 6.15 6.52 29.89
C LYS A 239 6.90 5.89 31.06
N LEU A 240 6.33 4.87 31.71
CA LEU A 240 6.91 4.21 32.89
C LEU A 240 7.43 2.81 32.60
N ARG A 241 6.75 2.04 31.72
CA ARG A 241 7.12 0.66 31.36
C ARG A 241 6.30 0.16 30.17
N THR A 242 6.65 -1.04 29.70
CA THR A 242 5.88 -1.80 28.71
C THR A 242 5.06 -2.88 29.41
N GLU A 243 3.80 -3.02 29.01
CA GLU A 243 2.84 -3.93 29.64
C GLU A 243 2.01 -4.69 28.60
N ILE A 244 1.57 -5.90 28.93
CA ILE A 244 0.68 -6.72 28.10
C ILE A 244 -0.71 -6.69 28.71
N ILE A 245 -1.63 -6.03 28.02
CA ILE A 245 -3.01 -5.82 28.45
C ILE A 245 -3.88 -6.91 27.87
N THR A 246 -4.68 -7.53 28.73
CA THR A 246 -5.51 -8.68 28.38
C THR A 246 -6.90 -8.53 28.98
N PRO A 247 -7.86 -8.01 28.21
CA PRO A 247 -9.24 -7.89 28.67
C PRO A 247 -9.87 -9.26 28.91
N GLY A 248 -10.83 -9.31 29.84
CA GLY A 248 -11.51 -10.54 30.21
C GLY A 248 -12.89 -10.27 30.80
N THR A 249 -13.78 -11.25 30.76
CA THR A 249 -15.12 -11.16 31.37
C THR A 249 -15.02 -10.88 32.88
N ARG A 250 -14.12 -11.58 33.59
CA ARG A 250 -13.99 -11.38 35.06
C ARG A 250 -13.09 -10.20 35.39
N LYS A 251 -11.88 -10.20 34.83
CA LYS A 251 -10.86 -9.19 35.12
C LYS A 251 -10.12 -8.80 33.85
N ASN A 252 -9.93 -7.49 33.66
CA ASN A 252 -8.86 -6.98 32.82
C ASN A 252 -7.54 -7.12 33.57
N ARG A 253 -6.50 -7.64 32.92
CA ARG A 253 -5.20 -7.86 33.56
C ARG A 253 -4.08 -7.23 32.75
N SER A 254 -3.09 -6.68 33.45
CA SER A 254 -1.83 -6.21 32.89
C SER A 254 -0.68 -7.07 33.39
N TYR A 255 0.17 -7.51 32.47
CA TYR A 255 1.36 -8.31 32.76
C TYR A 255 2.63 -7.58 32.31
N GLY A 256 3.74 -7.82 32.99
CA GLY A 256 5.07 -7.47 32.50
C GLY A 256 5.48 -8.34 31.31
N LEU A 257 6.53 -7.94 30.58
CA LEU A 257 7.09 -8.74 29.49
C LEU A 257 7.69 -10.08 29.96
N ASP A 258 7.88 -10.24 31.27
CA ASP A 258 8.30 -11.47 31.97
C ASP A 258 7.12 -12.35 32.42
N GLY A 259 5.89 -11.96 32.11
CA GLY A 259 4.67 -12.68 32.46
C GLY A 259 4.13 -12.39 33.87
N LYS A 260 4.79 -11.55 34.68
CA LYS A 260 4.29 -11.25 36.02
C LYS A 260 3.08 -10.33 35.98
N LEU A 261 2.04 -10.67 36.76
CA LEU A 261 0.86 -9.82 36.92
C LEU A 261 1.28 -8.49 37.59
N LEU A 262 0.92 -7.38 36.96
CA LEU A 262 1.20 -6.02 37.46
C LEU A 262 -0.02 -5.45 38.18
N TYR A 263 -1.18 -5.51 37.53
CA TYR A 263 -2.45 -5.07 38.09
C TYR A 263 -3.62 -5.78 37.41
N GLU A 264 -4.78 -5.74 38.08
CA GLU A 264 -6.04 -6.21 37.52
C GLU A 264 -7.22 -5.35 37.98
N PHE A 265 -8.34 -5.42 37.26
CA PHE A 265 -9.58 -4.76 37.66
C PHE A 265 -10.80 -5.38 37.00
N GLY A 266 -11.94 -5.33 37.69
CA GLY A 266 -13.21 -5.87 37.22
C GLY A 266 -14.14 -4.80 36.62
N GLY A 267 -15.40 -5.19 36.45
CA GLY A 267 -16.48 -4.28 36.03
C GLY A 267 -16.89 -4.38 34.55
N ASN A 268 -16.31 -5.33 33.81
CA ASN A 268 -16.62 -5.61 32.40
C ASN A 268 -18.04 -6.14 32.18
N SER A 269 -18.48 -6.13 30.92
CA SER A 269 -19.62 -6.94 30.49
C SER A 269 -19.27 -8.42 30.41
N SER A 270 -20.30 -9.26 30.37
CA SER A 270 -20.26 -10.71 30.29
C SER A 270 -19.54 -11.27 29.05
N ILE A 271 -19.30 -10.42 28.04
CA ILE A 271 -18.51 -10.73 26.86
C ILE A 271 -17.56 -9.56 26.56
N THR A 272 -16.30 -9.88 26.24
CA THR A 272 -15.27 -8.90 25.86
C THR A 272 -14.65 -9.25 24.51
N ILE A 273 -14.76 -8.33 23.54
CA ILE A 273 -14.33 -8.51 22.14
C ILE A 273 -13.40 -7.38 21.69
N ALA A 274 -13.74 -6.12 22.00
CA ALA A 274 -12.96 -4.95 21.57
C ALA A 274 -11.48 -5.06 21.97
N THR A 275 -10.60 -4.66 21.06
CA THR A 275 -9.14 -4.65 21.28
C THR A 275 -8.74 -3.37 22.02
N PRO A 276 -7.91 -3.44 23.08
CA PRO A 276 -7.38 -2.25 23.73
C PRO A 276 -6.43 -1.46 22.84
N TYR A 277 -6.27 -0.19 23.13
CA TYR A 277 -5.29 0.68 22.48
C TYR A 277 -4.94 1.84 23.41
N ALA A 278 -3.87 2.58 23.09
CA ALA A 278 -3.47 3.74 23.87
C ALA A 278 -3.40 5.02 23.04
N SER A 279 -3.84 6.13 23.63
CA SER A 279 -3.75 7.47 23.06
C SER A 279 -3.73 8.51 24.17
N HIS A 280 -3.10 9.66 23.94
CA HIS A 280 -2.91 10.71 24.97
C HIS A 280 -2.27 10.20 26.27
N GLY A 281 -1.42 9.17 26.17
CA GLY A 281 -0.79 8.52 27.34
C GLY A 281 -1.76 7.71 28.23
N LEU A 282 -3.01 7.51 27.79
CA LEU A 282 -4.02 6.70 28.46
C LEU A 282 -4.25 5.40 27.69
N LEU A 283 -4.49 4.31 28.40
CA LEU A 283 -4.93 3.03 27.85
C LEU A 283 -6.46 2.97 27.87
N TYR A 284 -7.09 2.57 26.76
CA TYR A 284 -8.53 2.42 26.64
C TYR A 284 -8.90 0.95 26.61
N VAL A 285 -9.79 0.53 27.52
CA VAL A 285 -10.32 -0.84 27.60
C VAL A 285 -11.84 -0.78 27.57
N THR A 286 -12.46 -1.58 26.71
CA THR A 286 -13.89 -1.51 26.43
C THR A 286 -14.52 -2.90 26.45
N SER A 287 -15.71 -2.99 27.02
CA SER A 287 -16.59 -4.15 26.89
C SER A 287 -18.05 -3.66 26.93
N GLY A 288 -18.91 -4.22 26.09
CA GLY A 288 -20.27 -3.67 25.94
C GLY A 288 -21.29 -4.61 25.36
N TYR A 289 -21.36 -5.86 25.85
CA TYR A 289 -22.37 -6.81 25.37
C TYR A 289 -23.76 -6.20 25.39
N VAL A 290 -24.46 -6.31 24.25
CA VAL A 290 -25.76 -5.67 24.04
C VAL A 290 -26.82 -6.06 25.07
N GLY A 291 -26.76 -7.30 25.59
CA GLY A 291 -27.68 -7.84 26.59
C GLY A 291 -27.36 -7.45 28.03
N ASP A 292 -26.18 -6.88 28.29
CA ASP A 292 -25.77 -6.48 29.63
C ASP A 292 -26.22 -5.06 29.97
N ARG A 293 -26.45 -4.80 31.25
CA ARG A 293 -26.64 -3.44 31.78
C ARG A 293 -25.34 -2.65 31.89
N LYS A 294 -24.22 -3.33 32.11
CA LYS A 294 -22.88 -2.74 32.21
C LYS A 294 -22.21 -2.78 30.84
N LYS A 295 -21.80 -1.63 30.33
CA LYS A 295 -21.09 -1.49 29.04
C LYS A 295 -19.95 -0.49 29.21
N PRO A 296 -18.91 -0.83 29.99
CA PRO A 296 -17.90 0.12 30.37
C PRO A 296 -16.92 0.45 29.24
N ILE A 297 -16.46 1.70 29.25
CA ILE A 297 -15.21 2.15 28.64
C ILE A 297 -14.37 2.71 29.77
N PHE A 298 -13.19 2.14 29.99
CA PHE A 298 -12.21 2.61 30.97
C PHE A 298 -11.06 3.30 30.24
N ALA A 299 -10.60 4.43 30.80
CA ALA A 299 -9.31 5.00 30.46
C ALA A 299 -8.36 4.87 31.65
N ILE A 300 -7.17 4.31 31.45
CA ILE A 300 -6.22 3.94 32.51
C ILE A 300 -4.95 4.78 32.37
N ARG A 301 -4.47 5.33 33.49
CA ARG A 301 -3.20 6.04 33.64
C ARG A 301 -2.05 5.03 33.84
N PRO A 302 -0.83 5.34 33.36
CA PRO A 302 0.30 4.43 33.51
C PRO A 302 0.72 4.25 34.96
N GLY A 303 1.37 3.12 35.27
CA GLY A 303 1.98 2.86 36.58
C GLY A 303 1.06 2.27 37.64
N ALA A 304 -0.05 1.65 37.23
CA ALA A 304 -0.93 0.92 38.14
C ALA A 304 -0.25 -0.31 38.78
N LYS A 305 -0.71 -0.72 39.96
CA LYS A 305 -0.25 -1.92 40.66
C LYS A 305 -1.38 -2.50 41.53
N GLY A 306 -1.52 -3.82 41.59
CA GLY A 306 -2.53 -4.50 42.42
C GLY A 306 -3.94 -4.45 41.82
N ASP A 307 -4.98 -4.57 42.67
CA ASP A 307 -6.36 -4.38 42.22
C ASP A 307 -6.67 -2.88 42.11
N ILE A 308 -7.07 -2.43 40.93
CA ILE A 308 -7.42 -1.02 40.65
C ILE A 308 -8.90 -0.82 40.34
N SER A 309 -9.76 -1.80 40.67
CA SER A 309 -11.20 -1.77 40.43
C SER A 309 -11.84 -0.50 41.00
N LEU A 310 -12.78 0.07 40.26
CA LEU A 310 -13.64 1.14 40.76
C LEU A 310 -14.69 0.57 41.71
N ASN A 311 -15.01 1.33 42.75
CA ASN A 311 -16.24 1.10 43.52
C ASN A 311 -17.48 1.36 42.64
N SER A 312 -18.67 0.96 43.08
CA SER A 312 -19.89 1.04 42.25
C SER A 312 -20.34 2.47 41.92
N ASP A 313 -19.96 3.43 42.76
CA ASP A 313 -20.32 4.84 42.74
C ASP A 313 -19.21 5.75 42.17
N GLU A 314 -18.00 5.24 41.95
CA GLU A 314 -16.87 5.99 41.41
C GLU A 314 -16.76 5.88 39.88
N ASP A 315 -16.36 6.95 39.18
CA ASP A 315 -15.98 6.90 37.76
C ASP A 315 -14.48 7.10 37.53
N THR A 316 -13.72 7.40 38.59
CA THR A 316 -12.29 7.65 38.56
C THR A 316 -11.64 7.20 39.86
N ASN A 317 -10.36 6.83 39.80
CA ASN A 317 -9.51 6.66 40.98
C ASN A 317 -8.08 7.09 40.63
N LYS A 318 -7.10 6.76 41.46
CA LYS A 318 -5.68 7.06 41.20
C LYS A 318 -5.20 6.60 39.82
N HIS A 319 -5.61 5.40 39.40
CA HIS A 319 -5.11 4.75 38.19
C HIS A 319 -6.10 4.74 37.03
N ILE A 320 -7.41 4.78 37.29
CA ILE A 320 -8.44 4.89 36.26
C ILE A 320 -8.77 6.37 36.09
N ALA A 321 -8.47 6.92 34.92
CA ALA A 321 -8.67 8.32 34.59
C ALA A 321 -10.14 8.71 34.59
N TRP A 322 -10.95 7.88 33.94
CA TRP A 322 -12.40 8.00 33.88
C TRP A 322 -13.00 6.66 33.43
N CYS A 323 -14.29 6.47 33.68
CA CYS A 323 -15.05 5.31 33.27
C CYS A 323 -16.44 5.73 32.77
N GLN A 324 -16.76 5.39 31.52
CA GLN A 324 -18.12 5.50 30.98
C GLN A 324 -18.83 4.15 31.10
N ARG A 325 -19.70 3.99 32.10
CA ARG A 325 -20.28 2.69 32.50
C ARG A 325 -21.25 2.07 31.49
N ARG A 326 -21.77 2.85 30.54
CA ARG A 326 -22.85 2.44 29.62
C ARG A 326 -22.61 2.82 28.16
N ALA A 327 -21.40 3.26 27.82
CA ALA A 327 -21.08 3.74 26.48
C ALA A 327 -20.46 2.65 25.58
N GLY A 328 -19.94 1.56 26.15
CA GLY A 328 -19.16 0.55 25.44
C GLY A 328 -19.94 -0.17 24.33
N PRO A 329 -19.35 -0.33 23.13
CA PRO A 329 -19.88 -1.19 22.08
C PRO A 329 -19.65 -2.68 22.37
N TYR A 330 -20.38 -3.55 21.67
CA TYR A 330 -20.22 -5.00 21.80
C TYR A 330 -19.08 -5.52 20.92
N ASN A 331 -19.20 -5.45 19.58
CA ASN A 331 -18.17 -5.98 18.68
C ASN A 331 -17.08 -4.96 18.28
N PRO A 332 -17.39 -3.75 17.78
CA PRO A 332 -16.38 -2.82 17.29
C PRO A 332 -15.45 -2.32 18.41
N SER A 333 -14.16 -2.21 18.10
CA SER A 333 -13.24 -1.44 18.96
C SER A 333 -13.54 0.05 18.81
N THR A 334 -13.43 0.83 19.89
CA THR A 334 -13.59 2.29 19.79
C THR A 334 -12.38 2.94 19.11
N ILE A 335 -12.47 4.21 18.71
CA ILE A 335 -11.35 4.92 18.07
C ILE A 335 -11.16 6.32 18.65
N VAL A 336 -9.91 6.66 18.97
CA VAL A 336 -9.52 8.05 19.27
C VAL A 336 -8.95 8.68 18.00
N TYR A 337 -9.49 9.83 17.61
CA TYR A 337 -8.98 10.63 16.50
C TYR A 337 -8.99 12.12 16.88
N GLY A 338 -7.81 12.75 16.84
CA GLY A 338 -7.59 14.04 17.51
C GLY A 338 -7.77 13.91 19.03
N ASP A 339 -8.51 14.85 19.63
CA ASP A 339 -8.85 14.83 21.06
C ASP A 339 -10.17 14.09 21.39
N LEU A 340 -10.79 13.44 20.39
CA LEU A 340 -12.13 12.86 20.51
C LEU A 340 -12.10 11.33 20.42
N LEU A 341 -12.92 10.70 21.25
CA LEU A 341 -13.23 9.27 21.25
C LEU A 341 -14.57 9.05 20.55
N TYR A 342 -14.56 8.25 19.49
CA TYR A 342 -15.75 7.85 18.75
C TYR A 342 -16.15 6.42 19.13
N VAL A 343 -17.43 6.25 19.43
CA VAL A 343 -18.00 4.99 19.89
C VAL A 343 -19.12 4.57 18.95
N LEU A 344 -18.85 3.56 18.13
CA LEU A 344 -19.83 2.93 17.25
C LEU A 344 -20.52 1.76 17.96
N LEU A 345 -21.78 1.94 18.33
CA LEU A 345 -22.62 0.86 18.83
C LEU A 345 -23.13 0.00 17.66
N ASP A 346 -23.31 -1.29 17.92
CA ASP A 346 -23.53 -2.36 16.94
C ASP A 346 -24.75 -2.17 16.02
N ARG A 347 -25.69 -1.29 16.39
CA ARG A 347 -26.89 -0.95 15.63
C ARG A 347 -26.83 0.40 14.88
N GLY A 348 -25.62 0.89 14.64
CA GLY A 348 -25.35 2.11 13.87
C GLY A 348 -25.70 3.40 14.60
N LEU A 349 -25.41 3.43 15.90
CA LEU A 349 -25.47 4.62 16.74
C LEU A 349 -24.05 5.03 17.10
N VAL A 350 -23.69 6.30 16.91
CA VAL A 350 -22.35 6.83 17.16
C VAL A 350 -22.40 7.87 18.27
N GLY A 351 -21.68 7.62 19.37
CA GLY A 351 -21.41 8.60 20.41
C GLY A 351 -20.02 9.22 20.24
N CYS A 352 -19.86 10.47 20.64
CA CYS A 352 -18.57 11.17 20.66
C CYS A 352 -18.28 11.71 22.05
N TYR A 353 -17.07 11.49 22.53
CA TYR A 353 -16.62 11.84 23.89
C TYR A 353 -15.26 12.52 23.84
N GLU A 354 -14.93 13.33 24.84
CA GLU A 354 -13.57 13.81 25.06
C GLU A 354 -12.66 12.65 25.43
N ALA A 355 -11.61 12.38 24.65
CA ALA A 355 -10.75 11.21 24.88
C ALA A 355 -10.05 11.26 26.26
N LYS A 356 -9.65 12.47 26.72
CA LYS A 356 -8.92 12.64 27.98
C LYS A 356 -9.79 12.59 29.23
N THR A 357 -11.09 12.90 29.12
CA THR A 357 -11.99 13.06 30.29
C THR A 357 -13.21 12.16 30.28
N GLY A 358 -13.50 11.51 29.14
CA GLY A 358 -14.68 10.68 28.97
C GLY A 358 -15.98 11.46 28.88
N LYS A 359 -15.99 12.79 28.95
CA LYS A 359 -17.23 13.60 28.88
C LYS A 359 -17.89 13.47 27.52
N LEU A 360 -19.21 13.30 27.50
CA LEU A 360 -19.99 13.27 26.28
C LEU A 360 -19.91 14.62 25.56
N VAL A 361 -19.65 14.58 24.25
CA VAL A 361 -19.62 15.75 23.36
C VAL A 361 -20.92 15.82 22.56
N TYR A 362 -21.32 14.71 21.95
CA TYR A 362 -22.63 14.55 21.31
C TYR A 362 -23.03 13.07 21.19
N GLY A 363 -24.30 12.86 20.85
CA GLY A 363 -24.87 11.55 20.54
C GLY A 363 -25.41 10.78 21.75
N PRO A 364 -25.83 9.52 21.56
CA PRO A 364 -25.63 8.73 20.34
C PRO A 364 -26.50 9.18 19.16
N GLU A 365 -25.87 9.39 18.00
CA GLU A 365 -26.53 9.77 16.74
C GLU A 365 -26.63 8.58 15.77
N ARG A 366 -27.71 8.49 15.00
CA ARG A 366 -27.92 7.38 14.07
C ARG A 366 -27.27 7.66 12.71
N ILE A 367 -26.36 6.78 12.29
CA ILE A 367 -25.71 6.87 10.96
C ILE A 367 -26.40 6.01 9.89
N VAL A 368 -27.24 5.05 10.30
CA VAL A 368 -27.94 4.10 9.42
C VAL A 368 -29.44 4.44 9.29
N PRO A 369 -30.03 4.47 8.08
CA PRO A 369 -31.47 4.76 7.92
C PRO A 369 -32.40 3.71 8.57
N ARG A 370 -31.99 2.43 8.57
CA ARG A 370 -32.69 1.31 9.22
C ARG A 370 -31.65 0.46 9.92
N GLY A 371 -31.92 0.01 11.15
CA GLY A 371 -30.95 -0.58 12.08
C GLY A 371 -29.92 -1.53 11.44
N GLY A 372 -28.74 -1.00 11.12
CA GLY A 372 -27.62 -1.75 10.55
C GLY A 372 -26.96 -2.67 11.57
N ALA A 373 -26.04 -3.50 11.11
CA ALA A 373 -25.21 -4.37 11.94
C ALA A 373 -23.74 -4.05 11.70
N PHE A 374 -23.02 -3.76 12.77
CA PHE A 374 -21.60 -3.41 12.71
C PHE A 374 -20.77 -4.42 13.51
N THR A 375 -19.83 -5.06 12.81
CA THR A 375 -18.77 -5.86 13.43
C THR A 375 -17.40 -5.23 13.22
N SER A 376 -17.14 -4.70 12.01
CA SER A 376 -15.89 -4.03 11.69
C SER A 376 -15.65 -2.83 12.60
N SER A 377 -14.40 -2.68 13.05
CA SER A 377 -14.03 -1.53 13.86
C SER A 377 -13.83 -0.29 12.97
N PRO A 378 -14.14 0.92 13.45
CA PRO A 378 -13.94 2.15 12.70
C PRO A 378 -12.46 2.44 12.42
N TRP A 379 -12.21 3.21 11.37
CA TRP A 379 -10.91 3.78 11.02
C TRP A 379 -11.01 5.29 10.75
N ALA A 380 -9.88 6.00 10.72
CA ALA A 380 -9.87 7.45 10.52
C ALA A 380 -8.64 7.94 9.76
N TYR A 381 -8.83 9.01 8.97
CA TYR A 381 -7.80 9.80 8.29
C TYR A 381 -8.43 11.08 7.71
N ASP A 382 -7.62 12.06 7.29
CA ASP A 382 -8.04 13.30 6.62
C ASP A 382 -9.26 14.01 7.22
N GLY A 383 -9.31 14.11 8.56
CA GLY A 383 -10.40 14.80 9.27
C GLY A 383 -11.71 14.02 9.29
N LYS A 384 -11.70 12.70 9.05
CA LYS A 384 -12.90 11.86 8.92
C LYS A 384 -12.78 10.55 9.67
N VAL A 385 -13.92 10.04 10.13
CA VAL A 385 -14.07 8.73 10.78
C VAL A 385 -15.03 7.89 9.96
N PHE A 386 -14.66 6.65 9.70
CA PHE A 386 -15.36 5.76 8.78
C PHE A 386 -15.91 4.55 9.53
N PHE A 387 -17.15 4.17 9.19
CA PHE A 387 -17.87 3.07 9.83
C PHE A 387 -18.41 2.11 8.76
N LEU A 388 -17.90 0.88 8.69
CA LEU A 388 -18.32 -0.14 7.73
C LEU A 388 -19.34 -1.09 8.36
N ASP A 389 -20.52 -1.18 7.76
CA ASP A 389 -21.57 -2.12 8.17
C ASP A 389 -21.42 -3.49 7.46
N GLU A 390 -22.12 -4.50 7.97
CA GLU A 390 -22.11 -5.85 7.40
C GLU A 390 -22.74 -5.97 6.01
N ASN A 391 -23.42 -4.93 5.52
CA ASN A 391 -23.99 -4.86 4.17
C ASN A 391 -23.02 -4.25 3.14
N GLY A 392 -21.78 -3.93 3.53
CA GLY A 392 -20.80 -3.31 2.65
C GLY A 392 -21.03 -1.81 2.47
N VAL A 393 -21.76 -1.16 3.39
CA VAL A 393 -21.94 0.30 3.39
C VAL A 393 -20.97 0.92 4.37
N THR A 394 -20.10 1.80 3.87
CA THR A 394 -19.27 2.67 4.71
C THR A 394 -19.92 4.02 4.89
N TYR A 395 -20.07 4.45 6.13
CA TYR A 395 -20.55 5.77 6.52
C TYR A 395 -19.37 6.66 6.89
N VAL A 396 -19.29 7.84 6.28
CA VAL A 396 -18.18 8.78 6.47
C VAL A 396 -18.64 9.95 7.31
N LEU A 397 -18.11 10.07 8.51
CA LEU A 397 -18.41 11.14 9.45
C LEU A 397 -17.27 12.15 9.46
N LYS A 398 -17.59 13.44 9.50
CA LYS A 398 -16.60 14.47 9.78
C LYS A 398 -16.11 14.36 11.22
N ALA A 399 -14.80 14.33 11.40
CA ALA A 399 -14.22 14.44 12.74
C ALA A 399 -14.42 15.87 13.28
N GLY A 400 -14.73 15.97 14.56
CA GLY A 400 -15.07 17.23 15.21
C GLY A 400 -16.13 17.08 16.29
N ARG A 401 -16.43 18.22 16.93
CA ARG A 401 -17.34 18.34 18.08
C ARG A 401 -18.83 18.42 17.71
N LYS A 402 -19.16 18.33 16.42
CA LYS A 402 -20.54 18.30 15.90
C LYS A 402 -20.72 17.06 15.04
N PHE A 403 -21.89 16.44 15.13
CA PHE A 403 -22.26 15.34 14.26
C PHE A 403 -22.53 15.85 12.84
N GLU A 404 -21.81 15.32 11.86
CA GLU A 404 -21.97 15.68 10.44
C GLU A 404 -21.62 14.45 9.57
N LEU A 405 -22.64 13.75 9.08
CA LEU A 405 -22.49 12.65 8.12
C LEU A 405 -22.19 13.24 6.73
N LEU A 406 -21.02 12.96 6.19
CA LEU A 406 -20.53 13.54 4.93
C LEU A 406 -20.94 12.73 3.70
N ALA A 407 -20.82 11.40 3.79
CA ALA A 407 -21.03 10.52 2.65
C ALA A 407 -21.34 9.08 3.07
N THR A 408 -21.83 8.30 2.11
CA THR A 408 -21.90 6.85 2.20
C THR A 408 -21.31 6.20 0.95
N ASN A 409 -20.50 5.18 1.13
CA ASN A 409 -19.90 4.37 0.06
C ASN A 409 -20.47 2.95 0.13
N ARG A 410 -20.75 2.32 -1.02
CA ARG A 410 -21.46 1.03 -1.06
C ARG A 410 -20.77 0.01 -1.96
N LEU A 411 -20.48 -1.16 -1.40
CA LEU A 411 -20.03 -2.36 -2.10
C LEU A 411 -21.22 -3.20 -2.60
N ASP A 412 -20.99 -4.39 -3.17
CA ASP A 412 -22.05 -5.19 -3.77
C ASP A 412 -22.96 -5.80 -2.68
N PRO A 413 -24.22 -5.34 -2.52
CA PRO A 413 -25.06 -5.77 -1.41
C PRO A 413 -25.48 -7.24 -1.50
N LYS A 414 -25.40 -7.85 -2.69
CA LYS A 414 -25.79 -9.25 -2.92
C LYS A 414 -24.65 -10.23 -2.63
N LYS A 415 -23.41 -9.81 -2.85
CA LYS A 415 -22.23 -10.68 -2.73
C LYS A 415 -21.39 -10.41 -1.49
N ASP A 416 -21.41 -9.18 -0.98
CA ASP A 416 -20.49 -8.77 0.05
C ASP A 416 -21.14 -8.78 1.43
N MET A 417 -20.54 -9.54 2.35
CA MET A 417 -20.68 -9.35 3.78
C MET A 417 -19.36 -8.88 4.38
N CYS A 418 -19.40 -7.77 5.13
CA CYS A 418 -18.20 -7.17 5.72
C CYS A 418 -18.15 -7.38 7.23
N MET A 419 -17.14 -8.10 7.72
CA MET A 419 -16.84 -8.18 9.16
C MET A 419 -15.37 -7.88 9.48
N ALA A 420 -14.48 -8.01 8.50
CA ALA A 420 -13.08 -7.64 8.64
C ALA A 420 -12.94 -6.12 8.79
N THR A 421 -11.97 -5.67 9.57
CA THR A 421 -11.65 -4.24 9.65
C THR A 421 -10.75 -3.87 8.47
N PRO A 422 -11.01 -2.76 7.76
CA PRO A 422 -10.16 -2.35 6.64
C PRO A 422 -8.70 -2.12 7.02
N ALA A 423 -7.81 -2.26 6.04
CA ALA A 423 -6.40 -1.91 6.15
C ALA A 423 -6.07 -0.69 5.29
N ILE A 424 -5.07 0.08 5.71
CA ILE A 424 -4.66 1.30 5.01
C ILE A 424 -3.16 1.21 4.72
N ALA A 425 -2.77 1.33 3.47
CA ALA A 425 -1.38 1.25 3.04
C ALA A 425 -1.12 2.23 1.89
N GLY A 426 -0.16 3.15 2.08
CA GLY A 426 0.03 4.26 1.14
C GLY A 426 -1.26 5.05 0.94
N ASN A 427 -1.68 5.26 -0.32
CA ASN A 427 -2.93 5.93 -0.67
C ASN A 427 -4.12 4.96 -0.87
N LYS A 428 -4.01 3.72 -0.39
CA LYS A 428 -4.98 2.65 -0.63
C LYS A 428 -5.70 2.25 0.65
N VAL A 429 -6.99 1.94 0.53
CA VAL A 429 -7.84 1.30 1.54
C VAL A 429 -8.21 -0.09 1.03
N LEU A 430 -7.89 -1.11 1.81
CA LEU A 430 -8.24 -2.50 1.51
C LEU A 430 -9.47 -2.90 2.33
N ILE A 431 -10.56 -3.23 1.64
CA ILE A 431 -11.77 -3.75 2.29
C ILE A 431 -11.94 -5.21 1.92
N ARG A 432 -11.90 -6.07 2.93
CA ARG A 432 -12.17 -7.50 2.79
C ARG A 432 -13.63 -7.82 3.13
N THR A 433 -14.25 -8.60 2.26
CA THR A 433 -15.57 -9.20 2.43
C THR A 433 -15.43 -10.70 2.71
N ASP A 434 -16.53 -11.41 2.92
CA ASP A 434 -16.52 -12.85 3.15
C ASP A 434 -15.92 -13.65 1.99
N SER A 435 -16.03 -13.12 0.77
CA SER A 435 -15.66 -13.79 -0.48
C SER A 435 -14.69 -13.01 -1.36
N GLN A 436 -14.40 -11.73 -1.07
CA GLN A 436 -13.56 -10.87 -1.92
C GLN A 436 -12.68 -9.90 -1.12
N ILE A 437 -11.72 -9.29 -1.79
CA ILE A 437 -10.97 -8.12 -1.30
C ILE A 437 -10.98 -7.02 -2.37
N TYR A 438 -11.28 -5.80 -1.93
CA TYR A 438 -11.29 -4.59 -2.74
C TYR A 438 -10.07 -3.74 -2.39
N CYS A 439 -9.35 -3.26 -3.40
CA CYS A 439 -8.37 -2.20 -3.25
C CYS A 439 -8.93 -0.89 -3.78
N ILE A 440 -9.16 0.02 -2.85
CA ILE A 440 -9.76 1.32 -3.13
C ILE A 440 -8.66 2.37 -3.03
N SER A 441 -8.54 3.22 -4.04
CA SER A 441 -7.62 4.35 -4.03
C SER A 441 -8.34 5.50 -4.68
N GLN A 442 -8.18 6.70 -4.13
CA GLN A 442 -8.49 7.87 -4.93
C GLN A 442 -7.42 7.86 -6.01
N GLU A 443 -7.82 7.64 -7.27
CA GLU A 443 -6.96 8.12 -8.33
C GLU A 443 -6.84 9.63 -8.06
N GLU A 444 -5.62 10.17 -7.96
CA GLU A 444 -5.48 11.58 -8.35
C GLU A 444 -6.26 11.67 -9.65
N LYS A 445 -7.27 12.55 -9.73
CA LYS A 445 -7.88 12.86 -11.01
C LYS A 445 -6.72 13.24 -11.92
N LYS A 446 -6.20 12.27 -12.68
CA LYS A 446 -5.48 12.56 -13.91
C LYS A 446 -6.48 13.47 -14.61
N PRO A 447 -6.11 14.73 -14.88
CA PRO A 447 -7.03 15.65 -15.54
C PRO A 447 -7.62 14.87 -16.71
N LEU A 448 -8.96 14.74 -16.70
CA LEU A 448 -9.78 13.97 -17.65
C LEU A 448 -8.94 13.66 -18.87
N GLU A 449 -8.59 12.38 -19.09
CA GLU A 449 -7.92 11.95 -20.32
C GLU A 449 -8.78 12.46 -21.48
N ALA A 450 -8.44 13.64 -21.99
CA ALA A 450 -8.89 14.08 -23.28
C ALA A 450 -8.37 12.97 -24.19
N LYS A 451 -9.29 12.20 -24.79
CA LYS A 451 -8.96 11.19 -25.79
C LYS A 451 -7.78 11.72 -26.61
N PRO A 452 -6.68 10.97 -26.74
CA PRO A 452 -5.49 11.47 -27.39
C PRO A 452 -5.90 12.03 -28.74
N LYS A 453 -5.63 13.33 -28.96
CA LYS A 453 -5.97 13.96 -30.24
C LYS A 453 -5.07 13.33 -31.30
N LEU A 454 -5.67 12.51 -32.16
CA LEU A 454 -4.95 11.80 -33.21
C LEU A 454 -4.65 12.73 -34.39
N GLY A 455 -3.53 12.48 -35.07
CA GLY A 455 -3.12 13.25 -36.26
C GLY A 455 -2.69 14.69 -35.99
N VAL A 456 -2.51 15.08 -34.72
CA VAL A 456 -2.07 16.43 -34.33
C VAL A 456 -1.03 16.36 -33.23
N ILE A 457 -0.14 17.35 -33.20
CA ILE A 457 0.86 17.50 -32.13
C ILE A 457 0.15 17.99 -30.87
N GLN A 458 0.31 17.23 -29.79
CA GLN A 458 -0.25 17.51 -28.48
C GLN A 458 0.85 18.09 -27.57
N LEU A 459 0.53 19.20 -26.90
CA LEU A 459 1.34 19.72 -25.80
C LEU A 459 0.79 19.16 -24.49
N ARG A 460 1.60 18.39 -23.77
CA ARG A 460 1.19 17.73 -22.53
C ARG A 460 2.12 18.09 -21.40
N LYS A 461 1.67 17.83 -20.17
CA LYS A 461 2.44 18.03 -18.94
C LYS A 461 2.25 16.84 -18.03
N TYR A 462 3.25 16.52 -17.25
CA TYR A 462 3.15 15.58 -16.14
C TYR A 462 3.82 16.18 -14.90
N LYS A 463 3.36 15.78 -13.71
CA LYS A 463 3.95 16.24 -12.46
C LYS A 463 5.26 15.49 -12.20
N PHE A 464 6.39 16.19 -12.21
CA PHE A 464 7.70 15.60 -11.96
C PHE A 464 8.09 15.81 -10.50
N GLU A 465 7.71 14.86 -9.65
CA GLU A 465 7.85 14.97 -8.19
C GLU A 465 9.29 15.27 -7.74
N GLN A 466 10.29 14.61 -8.33
CA GLN A 466 11.70 14.86 -7.98
C GLN A 466 12.17 16.28 -8.35
N ALA A 467 11.54 16.91 -9.34
CA ALA A 467 11.82 18.29 -9.74
C ALA A 467 10.86 19.32 -9.11
N LYS A 468 9.83 18.87 -8.38
CA LYS A 468 8.76 19.68 -7.78
C LYS A 468 8.12 20.65 -8.78
N LYS A 469 7.93 20.22 -10.03
CA LYS A 469 7.30 21.04 -11.07
C LYS A 469 6.60 20.19 -12.12
N ASP A 470 5.67 20.81 -12.85
CA ASP A 470 5.11 20.23 -14.06
C ASP A 470 6.13 20.26 -15.19
N MET A 471 6.37 19.11 -15.79
CA MET A 471 7.25 18.94 -16.93
C MET A 471 6.46 18.83 -18.22
N PRO A 472 6.71 19.72 -19.19
CA PRO A 472 6.03 19.64 -20.47
C PRO A 472 6.73 18.62 -21.38
N TYR A 473 5.94 17.98 -22.24
CA TYR A 473 6.43 17.14 -23.33
C TYR A 473 5.48 17.26 -24.52
N SER A 474 5.94 16.89 -25.70
CA SER A 474 5.12 16.86 -26.90
C SER A 474 4.91 15.45 -27.38
N LEU A 475 3.71 15.17 -27.89
CA LEU A 475 3.30 13.86 -28.35
C LEU A 475 2.59 13.98 -29.70
N TYR A 476 2.91 13.08 -30.63
CA TYR A 476 2.16 12.87 -31.86
C TYR A 476 1.71 11.41 -31.92
N VAL A 477 0.42 11.20 -32.19
CA VAL A 477 -0.19 9.87 -32.34
C VAL A 477 -0.86 9.83 -33.71
N PRO A 478 -0.59 8.83 -34.57
CA PRO A 478 -1.16 8.78 -35.91
C PRO A 478 -2.70 8.74 -35.93
N LYS A 479 -3.33 9.24 -37.00
CA LYS A 479 -4.81 9.22 -37.13
C LYS A 479 -5.39 7.81 -37.06
N GLY A 480 -4.67 6.85 -37.65
CA GLY A 480 -5.06 5.44 -37.67
C GLY A 480 -4.67 4.65 -36.41
N TYR A 481 -4.41 5.31 -35.27
CA TYR A 481 -4.06 4.61 -34.03
C TYR A 481 -5.21 3.74 -33.51
N ASP A 482 -4.91 2.48 -33.29
CA ASP A 482 -5.81 1.46 -32.76
C ASP A 482 -5.13 0.73 -31.61
N LYS A 483 -5.74 0.74 -30.42
CA LYS A 483 -5.17 0.13 -29.21
C LYS A 483 -4.92 -1.38 -29.36
N ALA A 484 -5.59 -2.06 -30.31
CA ALA A 484 -5.37 -3.47 -30.60
C ALA A 484 -4.05 -3.75 -31.36
N LYS A 485 -3.49 -2.76 -32.06
CA LYS A 485 -2.24 -2.90 -32.84
C LYS A 485 -1.04 -2.41 -32.03
N LYS A 486 0.15 -2.90 -32.38
CA LYS A 486 1.41 -2.48 -31.76
C LYS A 486 2.14 -1.47 -32.64
N TYR A 487 2.38 -0.28 -32.11
CA TYR A 487 2.98 0.84 -32.85
C TYR A 487 4.46 1.02 -32.48
N PRO A 488 5.34 1.29 -33.45
CA PRO A 488 6.70 1.72 -33.14
C PRO A 488 6.68 3.09 -32.46
N LEU A 489 7.66 3.34 -31.59
CA LEU A 489 7.80 4.57 -30.82
C LEU A 489 9.14 5.24 -31.15
N MET A 490 9.11 6.54 -31.42
CA MET A 490 10.30 7.37 -31.57
C MET A 490 10.38 8.41 -30.46
N VAL A 491 11.47 8.39 -29.69
CA VAL A 491 11.79 9.43 -28.70
C VAL A 491 12.73 10.45 -29.35
N ALA A 492 12.33 11.72 -29.41
CA ALA A 492 13.06 12.78 -30.09
C ALA A 492 13.61 13.84 -29.11
N LEU A 493 14.93 13.97 -29.05
CA LEU A 493 15.63 14.87 -28.13
C LEU A 493 16.07 16.17 -28.83
N HIS A 494 15.76 17.31 -28.23
CA HIS A 494 16.05 18.62 -28.83
C HIS A 494 17.50 19.08 -28.60
N GLY A 495 17.96 20.01 -29.44
CA GLY A 495 19.26 20.68 -29.30
C GLY A 495 19.32 21.72 -28.19
N LEU A 496 20.52 22.25 -27.92
CA LEU A 496 20.74 23.28 -26.90
C LEU A 496 19.95 24.55 -27.27
N GLY A 497 19.26 25.13 -26.28
CA GLY A 497 18.42 26.33 -26.47
C GLY A 497 17.06 26.06 -27.14
N SER A 498 16.80 24.82 -27.56
CA SER A 498 15.53 24.38 -28.15
C SER A 498 14.58 23.81 -27.08
N SER A 499 13.48 23.20 -27.52
CA SER A 499 12.43 22.62 -26.68
C SER A 499 11.79 21.40 -27.32
N HIS A 500 11.05 20.62 -26.52
CA HIS A 500 10.23 19.51 -27.00
C HIS A 500 9.27 19.90 -28.14
N TRP A 501 8.72 21.11 -28.08
CA TRP A 501 7.79 21.64 -29.07
C TRP A 501 8.46 21.95 -30.41
N GLN A 502 9.71 22.42 -30.38
CA GLN A 502 10.46 22.75 -31.58
C GLN A 502 10.97 21.50 -32.29
N ILE A 503 11.52 20.52 -31.56
CA ILE A 503 12.05 19.28 -32.17
C ILE A 503 10.95 18.44 -32.81
N ILE A 504 9.78 18.30 -32.17
CA ILE A 504 8.66 17.51 -32.73
C ILE A 504 8.11 18.15 -34.03
N ARG A 505 8.41 19.44 -34.26
CA ARG A 505 8.02 20.21 -35.45
C ARG A 505 9.11 20.31 -36.49
N TYR A 506 10.17 19.51 -36.39
CA TYR A 506 11.16 19.42 -37.46
C TYR A 506 10.46 19.08 -38.78
N PRO A 507 10.77 19.79 -39.89
CA PRO A 507 10.12 19.56 -41.17
C PRO A 507 10.11 18.08 -41.55
N GLY A 508 8.92 17.51 -41.68
CA GLY A 508 8.73 16.11 -42.06
C GLY A 508 8.64 15.11 -40.90
N LEU A 509 9.03 15.43 -39.66
CA LEU A 509 9.07 14.44 -38.56
C LEU A 509 7.70 13.80 -38.29
N THR A 510 6.67 14.59 -37.98
CA THR A 510 5.33 14.04 -37.72
C THR A 510 4.59 13.62 -38.98
N ARG A 511 4.94 14.18 -40.14
CA ARG A 511 4.40 13.74 -41.43
C ARG A 511 4.84 12.31 -41.74
N LEU A 512 6.14 12.02 -41.61
CA LEU A 512 6.70 10.67 -41.75
C LEU A 512 6.17 9.76 -40.63
N ALA A 513 5.99 10.27 -39.41
CA ALA A 513 5.35 9.50 -38.35
C ALA A 513 3.94 9.04 -38.71
N GLU A 514 3.14 9.90 -39.35
CA GLU A 514 1.82 9.52 -39.86
C GLU A 514 1.93 8.45 -40.95
N GLU A 515 2.80 8.67 -41.95
CA GLU A 515 2.99 7.79 -43.10
C GLU A 515 3.44 6.38 -42.69
N HIS A 516 4.34 6.29 -41.72
CA HIS A 516 4.93 5.03 -41.25
C HIS A 516 4.25 4.46 -39.99
N GLY A 517 3.21 5.12 -39.48
CA GLY A 517 2.48 4.69 -38.29
C GLY A 517 3.31 4.72 -37.00
N TYR A 518 4.14 5.73 -36.78
CA TYR A 518 4.92 5.91 -35.56
C TYR A 518 4.21 6.82 -34.56
N ILE A 519 4.27 6.43 -33.28
CA ILE A 519 4.05 7.39 -32.20
C ILE A 519 5.37 8.12 -31.97
N VAL A 520 5.34 9.45 -31.88
CA VAL A 520 6.53 10.29 -31.62
C VAL A 520 6.34 11.05 -30.33
N VAL A 521 7.32 10.97 -29.44
CA VAL A 521 7.34 11.74 -28.20
C VAL A 521 8.62 12.55 -28.10
N ALA A 522 8.49 13.81 -27.69
CA ALA A 522 9.59 14.70 -27.41
C ALA A 522 9.53 15.14 -25.94
N PRO A 523 10.43 14.67 -25.06
CA PRO A 523 10.58 15.19 -23.69
C PRO A 523 11.29 16.55 -23.68
N MET A 524 11.11 17.33 -22.61
CA MET A 524 11.82 18.61 -22.43
C MET A 524 13.27 18.42 -21.98
N GLY A 525 13.65 17.27 -21.42
CA GLY A 525 14.95 17.09 -20.80
C GLY A 525 15.18 18.05 -19.63
N TYR A 526 14.20 18.23 -18.76
CA TYR A 526 14.18 19.21 -17.64
C TYR A 526 14.14 20.69 -18.06
N ASN A 527 15.00 21.12 -18.99
CA ASN A 527 15.01 22.46 -19.60
C ASN A 527 15.82 22.48 -20.91
N SER A 528 15.93 23.64 -21.56
CA SER A 528 16.58 23.80 -22.87
C SER A 528 18.11 23.56 -22.87
N SER A 529 18.68 23.21 -21.71
CA SER A 529 20.11 22.99 -21.48
C SER A 529 20.39 21.77 -20.58
N GLY A 530 19.45 20.82 -20.48
CA GLY A 530 19.53 19.73 -19.49
C GLY A 530 20.50 18.58 -19.83
N TRP A 531 20.92 18.47 -21.10
CA TRP A 531 21.88 17.46 -21.59
C TRP A 531 21.50 15.98 -21.38
N TYR A 532 20.29 15.67 -20.89
CA TYR A 532 19.75 14.30 -20.82
C TYR A 532 20.65 13.31 -20.09
N GLY A 533 21.36 13.77 -19.04
CA GLY A 533 22.33 12.97 -18.28
C GLY A 533 23.74 12.92 -18.88
N SER A 534 23.91 13.27 -20.16
CA SER A 534 25.23 13.26 -20.82
C SER A 534 26.18 14.32 -20.24
N ARG A 535 25.64 15.40 -19.67
CA ARG A 535 26.41 16.43 -18.96
C ARG A 535 25.72 16.88 -17.69
N GLY A 536 26.52 17.34 -16.73
CA GLY A 536 26.06 18.03 -15.53
C GLY A 536 25.71 19.49 -15.80
N GLN A 537 25.59 20.29 -14.73
CA GLN A 537 25.22 21.70 -14.80
C GLN A 537 26.05 22.49 -15.83
N SER A 538 25.41 23.00 -16.88
CA SER A 538 26.02 23.98 -17.79
C SER A 538 25.57 25.39 -17.41
N SER A 539 26.50 26.13 -16.80
CA SER A 539 26.65 27.61 -16.72
C SER A 539 25.47 28.54 -16.38
N ARG A 540 24.28 28.05 -15.97
CA ARG A 540 23.21 28.92 -15.45
C ARG A 540 23.03 28.77 -13.95
N ARG A 541 23.08 29.90 -13.23
CA ARG A 541 22.93 30.01 -11.77
C ARG A 541 21.58 29.47 -11.26
N SER A 542 20.56 29.43 -12.12
CA SER A 542 19.21 28.91 -11.83
C SER A 542 19.04 27.40 -12.07
N ASN A 543 20.05 26.71 -12.60
CA ASN A 543 19.97 25.26 -12.82
C ASN A 543 20.22 24.51 -11.51
N PRO A 544 19.47 23.42 -11.22
CA PRO A 544 19.72 22.62 -10.04
C PRO A 544 21.09 21.91 -10.15
N PRO A 545 21.75 21.61 -9.02
CA PRO A 545 23.04 20.91 -9.01
C PRO A 545 23.02 19.56 -9.74
N ASN A 546 21.89 18.85 -9.70
CA ASN A 546 21.68 17.54 -10.34
C ASN A 546 20.93 17.63 -11.69
N LEU A 547 21.08 18.74 -12.43
CA LEU A 547 20.39 18.98 -13.70
C LEU A 547 20.48 17.79 -14.68
N GLY A 548 21.66 17.20 -14.84
CA GLY A 548 21.86 16.07 -15.76
C GLY A 548 20.98 14.87 -15.39
N GLU A 549 20.95 14.51 -14.11
CA GLU A 549 20.12 13.40 -13.60
C GLU A 549 18.63 13.68 -13.76
N LEU A 550 18.19 14.91 -13.45
CA LEU A 550 16.79 15.29 -13.62
C LEU A 550 16.38 15.32 -15.09
N SER A 551 17.28 15.77 -15.98
CA SER A 551 17.07 15.75 -17.43
C SER A 551 16.96 14.33 -17.99
N GLU A 552 17.81 13.42 -17.54
CA GLU A 552 17.74 12.00 -17.86
C GLU A 552 16.42 11.37 -17.39
N LYS A 553 16.07 11.60 -16.11
CA LYS A 553 14.82 11.10 -15.52
C LYS A 553 13.58 11.61 -16.23
N ASP A 554 13.56 12.86 -16.70
CA ASP A 554 12.46 13.40 -17.49
C ASP A 554 12.23 12.59 -18.77
N VAL A 555 13.28 12.24 -19.50
CA VAL A 555 13.18 11.37 -20.69
C VAL A 555 12.58 10.01 -20.33
N MET A 556 13.09 9.40 -19.25
CA MET A 556 12.64 8.07 -18.83
C MET A 556 11.19 8.07 -18.32
N ASN A 557 10.77 9.12 -17.61
CA ASN A 557 9.39 9.28 -17.16
C ASN A 557 8.43 9.45 -18.34
N VAL A 558 8.78 10.31 -19.30
CA VAL A 558 7.95 10.53 -20.51
C VAL A 558 7.86 9.26 -21.35
N LEU A 559 8.97 8.52 -21.50
CA LEU A 559 8.95 7.21 -22.16
C LEU A 559 7.99 6.24 -21.46
N GLN A 560 8.03 6.17 -20.13
CA GLN A 560 7.14 5.30 -19.37
C GLN A 560 5.67 5.71 -19.53
N ILE A 561 5.36 7.01 -19.42
CA ILE A 561 4.00 7.55 -19.62
C ILE A 561 3.43 7.11 -20.97
N VAL A 562 4.22 7.23 -22.05
CA VAL A 562 3.77 6.84 -23.39
C VAL A 562 3.59 5.32 -23.53
N ARG A 563 4.44 4.51 -22.89
CA ARG A 563 4.31 3.05 -22.90
C ARG A 563 3.10 2.55 -22.10
N ASP A 564 2.70 3.29 -21.07
CA ASP A 564 1.52 2.97 -20.27
C ASP A 564 0.22 3.38 -20.98
N GLU A 565 0.22 4.52 -21.66
CA GLU A 565 -0.97 5.06 -22.35
C GLU A 565 -1.24 4.39 -23.71
N PHE A 566 -0.19 4.06 -24.46
CA PHE A 566 -0.31 3.59 -25.84
C PHE A 566 0.18 2.14 -26.04
N SER A 567 -0.38 1.46 -27.03
CA SER A 567 0.03 0.11 -27.42
C SER A 567 1.34 0.16 -28.21
N ILE A 568 2.45 0.25 -27.48
CA ILE A 568 3.80 0.32 -28.06
C ILE A 568 4.35 -1.08 -28.35
N ASP A 569 4.99 -1.22 -29.51
CA ASP A 569 5.84 -2.35 -29.84
C ASP A 569 7.21 -2.20 -29.15
N ASN A 570 7.41 -2.94 -28.06
CA ASN A 570 8.66 -2.90 -27.29
C ASN A 570 9.90 -3.34 -28.09
N LYS A 571 9.74 -3.99 -29.25
CA LYS A 571 10.85 -4.34 -30.15
C LYS A 571 11.22 -3.20 -31.10
N ARG A 572 10.42 -2.14 -31.16
CA ARG A 572 10.54 -1.01 -32.09
C ARG A 572 10.43 0.33 -31.35
N ILE A 573 11.25 0.50 -30.32
CA ILE A 573 11.43 1.78 -29.61
C ILE A 573 12.77 2.36 -30.06
N TYR A 574 12.75 3.53 -30.67
CA TYR A 574 13.93 4.19 -31.24
C TYR A 574 14.21 5.52 -30.56
N LEU A 575 15.49 5.91 -30.54
CA LEU A 575 15.92 7.18 -29.95
C LEU A 575 16.64 8.02 -30.99
N MET A 576 16.21 9.27 -31.15
CA MET A 576 16.86 10.25 -32.01
C MET A 576 17.12 11.54 -31.27
N GLY A 577 18.04 12.35 -31.78
CA GLY A 577 18.28 13.67 -31.19
C GLY A 577 19.20 14.53 -32.03
N HIS A 578 19.04 15.85 -31.93
CA HIS A 578 19.84 16.83 -32.66
C HIS A 578 20.81 17.58 -31.76
N SER A 579 22.07 17.75 -32.16
CA SER A 579 23.06 18.57 -31.45
C SER A 579 23.30 18.07 -30.01
N MET A 580 22.95 18.88 -28.99
CA MET A 580 22.86 18.44 -27.59
C MET A 580 22.04 17.15 -27.43
N GLY A 581 20.88 17.07 -28.09
CA GLY A 581 20.03 15.90 -28.12
C GLY A 581 20.70 14.70 -28.76
N GLY A 582 21.55 14.90 -29.78
CA GLY A 582 22.36 13.83 -30.38
C GLY A 582 23.41 13.28 -29.40
N GLY A 583 23.99 14.15 -28.57
CA GLY A 583 24.80 13.72 -27.42
C GLY A 583 24.00 12.94 -26.37
N GLY A 584 22.76 13.36 -26.11
CA GLY A 584 21.81 12.64 -25.26
C GLY A 584 21.43 11.26 -25.82
N THR A 585 21.27 11.14 -27.14
CA THR A 585 21.00 9.86 -27.83
C THR A 585 22.11 8.86 -27.57
N TRP A 586 23.37 9.28 -27.66
CA TRP A 586 24.51 8.41 -27.31
C TRP A 586 24.48 8.00 -25.84
N HIS A 587 24.31 8.95 -24.93
CA HIS A 587 24.32 8.68 -23.49
C HIS A 587 23.23 7.70 -23.06
N LEU A 588 21.98 7.99 -23.41
CA LEU A 588 20.84 7.14 -23.07
C LEU A 588 20.88 5.81 -23.81
N GLY A 589 21.38 5.80 -25.05
CA GLY A 589 21.66 4.59 -25.81
C GLY A 589 22.58 3.64 -25.04
N MET A 590 23.75 4.13 -24.65
CA MET A 590 24.76 3.35 -23.92
C MET A 590 24.34 3.00 -22.48
N LYS A 591 23.57 3.86 -21.81
CA LYS A 591 23.12 3.64 -20.44
C LYS A 591 21.95 2.67 -20.34
N TYR A 592 21.04 2.68 -21.31
CA TYR A 592 19.85 1.85 -21.35
C TYR A 592 19.77 0.99 -22.63
N PRO A 593 20.80 0.18 -22.93
CA PRO A 593 20.93 -0.54 -24.20
C PRO A 593 19.76 -1.50 -24.46
N LYS A 594 19.08 -1.97 -23.40
CA LYS A 594 17.95 -2.90 -23.50
C LYS A 594 16.67 -2.26 -24.02
N ILE A 595 16.56 -0.93 -24.06
CA ILE A 595 15.32 -0.24 -24.47
C ILE A 595 15.28 -0.02 -25.99
N TRP A 596 16.43 0.30 -26.59
CA TRP A 596 16.47 0.90 -27.92
C TRP A 596 16.68 -0.16 -29.01
N ALA A 597 15.79 -0.18 -30.00
CA ALA A 597 15.91 -0.98 -31.21
C ALA A 597 16.86 -0.37 -32.24
N GLY A 598 17.10 0.94 -32.15
CA GLY A 598 18.05 1.68 -32.98
C GLY A 598 18.20 3.13 -32.52
N LEU A 599 19.31 3.75 -32.90
CA LEU A 599 19.66 5.13 -32.53
C LEU A 599 19.85 6.01 -33.77
N ALA A 600 19.45 7.28 -33.69
CA ALA A 600 19.70 8.30 -34.72
C ALA A 600 20.29 9.61 -34.14
N PRO A 601 21.60 9.67 -33.86
CA PRO A 601 22.28 10.88 -33.44
C PRO A 601 22.52 11.83 -34.63
N LEU A 602 21.87 13.00 -34.63
CA LEU A 602 21.94 14.01 -35.68
C LEU A 602 22.82 15.17 -35.23
N ALA A 603 23.86 15.49 -35.99
CA ALA A 603 24.91 16.45 -35.64
C ALA A 603 25.34 16.31 -34.16
N PRO A 604 25.71 15.11 -33.69
CA PRO A 604 25.83 14.85 -32.27
C PRO A 604 26.96 15.65 -31.61
N ALA A 605 26.71 16.12 -30.40
CA ALA A 605 27.75 16.75 -29.59
C ALA A 605 28.97 15.82 -29.37
N PRO A 606 30.15 16.39 -29.07
CA PRO A 606 31.38 15.61 -28.88
C PRO A 606 31.24 14.58 -27.75
N PRO A 607 31.92 13.42 -27.89
CA PRO A 607 31.90 12.37 -26.88
C PRO A 607 32.46 12.85 -25.54
N ARG A 608 31.75 12.54 -24.44
CA ARG A 608 32.35 12.57 -23.10
C ARG A 608 33.03 11.25 -22.74
N ASN A 609 32.43 10.14 -23.15
CA ASN A 609 32.99 8.81 -23.00
C ASN A 609 32.66 8.01 -24.27
N ILE A 610 33.66 7.84 -25.13
CA ILE A 610 33.51 7.11 -26.41
C ILE A 610 33.73 5.60 -26.24
N ASN A 611 34.36 5.17 -25.15
CA ASN A 611 34.71 3.77 -24.91
C ASN A 611 33.47 2.93 -24.57
N ASP A 612 32.45 3.55 -24.00
CA ASP A 612 31.18 2.92 -23.66
C ASP A 612 30.35 2.47 -24.86
N LEU A 613 30.72 2.85 -26.10
CA LEU A 613 30.04 2.38 -27.31
C LEU A 613 29.99 0.85 -27.42
N VAL A 614 30.94 0.14 -26.80
CA VAL A 614 30.93 -1.33 -26.75
C VAL A 614 29.65 -1.88 -26.10
N LYS A 615 29.00 -1.13 -25.20
CA LYS A 615 27.74 -1.52 -24.53
C LYS A 615 26.55 -1.62 -25.48
N ILE A 616 26.64 -0.97 -26.64
CA ILE A 616 25.61 -0.95 -27.69
C ILE A 616 26.14 -1.48 -29.01
N LYS A 617 27.17 -2.35 -28.99
CA LYS A 617 27.82 -2.85 -30.21
C LYS A 617 26.83 -3.47 -31.21
N ASP A 618 25.76 -4.08 -30.71
CA ASP A 618 24.74 -4.79 -31.49
C ASP A 618 23.51 -3.90 -31.79
N THR A 619 23.48 -2.66 -31.29
CA THR A 619 22.39 -1.71 -31.57
C THR A 619 22.66 -0.98 -32.90
N PRO A 620 21.75 -1.06 -33.88
CA PRO A 620 21.89 -0.33 -35.15
C PRO A 620 21.89 1.18 -34.94
N VAL A 621 22.79 1.91 -35.61
CA VAL A 621 22.89 3.37 -35.49
C VAL A 621 22.97 4.08 -36.84
N ILE A 622 22.17 5.12 -37.04
CA ILE A 622 22.31 6.05 -38.18
C ILE A 622 22.79 7.42 -37.69
N VAL A 623 23.96 7.86 -38.17
CA VAL A 623 24.51 9.18 -37.83
C VAL A 623 24.34 10.10 -39.03
N VAL A 624 23.80 11.30 -38.81
CA VAL A 624 23.66 12.32 -39.86
C VAL A 624 24.40 13.58 -39.44
N CYS A 625 25.22 14.16 -40.31
CA CYS A 625 25.85 15.46 -40.06
C CYS A 625 26.09 16.21 -41.37
N GLY A 626 26.13 17.54 -41.34
CA GLY A 626 26.55 18.35 -42.49
C GLY A 626 28.06 18.45 -42.59
N ASP A 627 28.63 18.47 -43.79
CA ASP A 627 30.09 18.61 -43.98
C ASP A 627 30.62 20.00 -43.56
N ARG A 628 29.76 21.02 -43.48
CA ARG A 628 30.08 22.37 -42.98
C ARG A 628 29.66 22.59 -41.52
N ASP A 629 29.16 21.56 -40.84
CA ASP A 629 28.81 21.64 -39.43
C ASP A 629 30.07 21.68 -38.56
N GLY A 630 30.11 22.56 -37.56
CA GLY A 630 31.20 22.60 -36.58
C GLY A 630 31.35 21.29 -35.78
N LEU A 631 30.32 20.45 -35.74
CA LEU A 631 30.32 19.14 -35.09
C LEU A 631 30.68 17.98 -36.02
N VAL A 632 30.98 18.20 -37.31
CA VAL A 632 31.31 17.12 -38.26
C VAL A 632 32.52 16.29 -37.80
N ARG A 633 33.53 16.95 -37.19
CA ARG A 633 34.69 16.26 -36.61
C ARG A 633 34.27 15.32 -35.48
N ALA A 634 33.36 15.75 -34.61
CA ALA A 634 32.82 14.91 -33.54
C ALA A 634 31.98 13.74 -34.08
N ALA A 635 31.15 13.98 -35.11
CA ALA A 635 30.41 12.91 -35.78
C ALA A 635 31.36 11.84 -36.37
N ARG A 636 32.43 12.28 -37.06
CA ARG A 636 33.46 11.38 -37.59
C ARG A 636 34.20 10.60 -36.50
N MET A 637 34.41 11.17 -35.31
CA MET A 637 35.00 10.44 -34.18
C MET A 637 34.09 9.29 -33.72
N TRP A 638 32.79 9.55 -33.54
CA TRP A 638 31.83 8.50 -33.19
C TRP A 638 31.81 7.39 -34.24
N VAL A 639 31.72 7.76 -35.53
CA VAL A 639 31.73 6.83 -36.67
C VAL A 639 33.03 6.04 -36.73
N GLY A 640 34.18 6.68 -36.52
CA GLY A 640 35.48 6.02 -36.45
C GLY A 640 35.51 4.94 -35.38
N ARG A 641 34.99 5.22 -34.18
CA ARG A 641 34.90 4.21 -33.12
C ARG A 641 33.94 3.07 -33.47
N MET A 642 32.76 3.37 -34.02
CA MET A 642 31.82 2.33 -34.48
C MET A 642 32.45 1.41 -35.52
N LYS A 643 33.24 1.96 -36.44
CA LYS A 643 34.03 1.18 -37.42
C LYS A 643 35.02 0.24 -36.74
N THR A 644 35.76 0.72 -35.72
CA THR A 644 36.68 -0.16 -34.97
C THR A 644 35.96 -1.28 -34.20
N LEU A 645 34.73 -1.02 -33.75
CA LEU A 645 33.91 -1.98 -33.01
C LEU A 645 33.08 -2.89 -33.94
N LYS A 646 33.15 -2.70 -35.26
CA LYS A 646 32.36 -3.43 -36.27
C LYS A 646 30.84 -3.37 -36.01
N MET A 647 30.35 -2.22 -35.56
CA MET A 647 28.93 -2.01 -35.30
C MET A 647 28.12 -1.96 -36.61
N ASN A 648 26.83 -2.29 -36.55
CA ASN A 648 25.90 -2.01 -37.64
C ASN A 648 25.54 -0.52 -37.64
N TYR A 649 26.08 0.25 -38.60
CA TYR A 649 25.79 1.67 -38.69
C TYR A 649 25.68 2.20 -40.12
N GLU A 650 24.91 3.28 -40.28
CA GLU A 650 24.89 4.14 -41.46
C GLU A 650 25.42 5.53 -41.09
N TYR A 651 26.25 6.13 -41.96
CA TYR A 651 26.73 7.51 -41.78
C TYR A 651 26.41 8.35 -43.01
N ILE A 652 25.60 9.39 -42.81
CA ILE A 652 25.22 10.33 -43.85
C ILE A 652 25.88 11.68 -43.56
N GLU A 653 26.93 11.99 -44.32
CA GLU A 653 27.53 13.31 -44.35
C GLU A 653 26.93 14.11 -45.51
N VAL A 654 26.15 15.15 -45.20
CA VAL A 654 25.43 15.93 -46.22
C VAL A 654 26.34 17.02 -46.78
N LYS A 655 26.69 16.87 -48.06
CA LYS A 655 27.52 17.84 -48.80
C LYS A 655 26.88 19.23 -48.83
N GLY A 656 27.64 20.26 -48.49
CA GLY A 656 27.16 21.63 -48.30
C GLY A 656 26.24 21.84 -47.10
N GLY A 657 26.05 20.83 -46.25
CA GLY A 657 25.12 20.84 -45.13
C GLY A 657 25.67 21.61 -43.93
N GLY A 658 24.84 22.49 -43.36
CA GLY A 658 25.14 23.17 -42.09
C GLY A 658 24.62 22.40 -40.86
N HIS A 659 24.43 23.08 -39.73
CA HIS A 659 24.10 22.41 -38.46
C HIS A 659 22.66 21.88 -38.35
N ILE A 660 21.67 22.59 -38.90
CA ILE A 660 20.24 22.29 -38.68
C ILE A 660 19.63 21.54 -39.88
N ARG A 661 19.85 22.04 -41.11
CA ARG A 661 19.18 21.52 -42.31
C ARG A 661 19.35 20.02 -42.55
N PRO A 662 20.56 19.43 -42.43
CA PRO A 662 20.76 17.98 -42.56
C PRO A 662 19.90 17.15 -41.60
N ALA A 663 19.66 17.65 -40.37
CA ALA A 663 18.96 16.91 -39.33
C ALA A 663 17.50 16.60 -39.68
N TYR A 664 16.78 17.54 -40.32
CA TYR A 664 15.42 17.27 -40.80
C TYR A 664 15.37 16.81 -42.26
N GLN A 665 16.33 17.22 -43.10
CA GLN A 665 16.42 16.80 -44.50
C GLN A 665 16.57 15.28 -44.64
N LYS A 666 17.25 14.65 -43.69
CA LYS A 666 17.55 13.21 -43.69
C LYS A 666 16.64 12.37 -42.79
N LEU A 667 15.50 12.93 -42.36
CA LEU A 667 14.49 12.14 -41.64
C LEU A 667 13.94 10.97 -42.47
N PRO A 668 13.70 11.06 -43.79
CA PRO A 668 13.27 9.91 -44.58
C PRO A 668 14.23 8.71 -44.44
N GLU A 669 15.54 8.96 -44.51
CA GLU A 669 16.55 7.93 -44.32
C GLU A 669 16.58 7.39 -42.88
N VAL A 670 16.34 8.23 -41.86
CA VAL A 670 16.23 7.79 -40.47
C VAL A 670 15.02 6.86 -40.26
N TYR A 671 13.85 7.20 -40.81
CA TYR A 671 12.66 6.33 -40.74
C TYR A 671 12.91 5.01 -41.48
N ALA A 672 13.41 5.07 -42.71
CA ALA A 672 13.75 3.88 -43.49
C ALA A 672 14.79 2.99 -42.79
N PHE A 673 15.75 3.59 -42.09
CA PHE A 673 16.72 2.85 -41.28
C PHE A 673 16.03 2.15 -40.11
N PHE A 674 15.21 2.85 -39.33
CA PHE A 674 14.50 2.25 -38.19
C PHE A 674 13.54 1.14 -38.59
N GLU A 675 12.83 1.25 -39.71
CA GLU A 675 11.92 0.20 -40.18
C GLU A 675 12.62 -1.13 -40.49
N LYS A 676 13.89 -1.09 -40.93
CA LYS A 676 14.69 -2.30 -41.19
C LYS A 676 15.15 -2.99 -39.91
N HIS A 677 15.06 -2.34 -38.75
CA HIS A 677 15.69 -2.79 -37.52
C HIS A 677 14.66 -2.94 -36.39
N ALA A 678 14.54 -4.16 -35.86
CA ALA A 678 13.79 -4.45 -34.65
C ALA A 678 14.67 -5.26 -33.70
N LYS A 679 14.47 -5.09 -32.39
CA LYS A 679 15.25 -5.81 -31.39
C LYS A 679 14.94 -7.32 -31.44
N SER A 680 15.97 -8.17 -31.48
CA SER A 680 15.82 -9.62 -31.38
C SER A 680 15.36 -10.04 -29.97
N ILE A 681 14.50 -11.06 -29.88
CA ILE A 681 14.15 -11.67 -28.59
C ILE A 681 15.36 -12.47 -28.14
N GLU A 682 16.05 -12.04 -27.07
CA GLU A 682 16.85 -12.99 -26.28
C GLU A 682 15.86 -13.99 -25.67
N LYS A 683 16.11 -15.29 -25.91
CA LYS A 683 15.39 -16.41 -25.30
C LYS A 683 15.53 -16.41 -23.79
#